data_AF-A0A7M3MH59-F1
#
_entry.id   AF-A0A7M3MH59-F1
#
_cell.length_a   1.000
_cell.length_b   1.000
_cell.length_c   1.000
_cell.angle_alpha   90.00
_cell.angle_beta   90.00
_cell.angle_gamma   90.00
#
_symmetry.space_group_name_H-M   'P 1'
#
loop_
_entity.id
_entity.type
_entity.pdbx_description
1 polymer ?
#
loop_
_entity_poly.entity_id
_entity_poly.type
_entity_poly.pdbx_seq_one_letter_code
_entity_poly.pdbx_strand_id
1 'polypeptide(L)'
;MPAPRKYFDDDPQWYKDAIIYELHIKAFHDGNQDGLGDFKGLHEKLDYLKELGVTAVWLLPFYPSPLRDDGYDIADYMDINPDYGTLKDFKAFLKAAHERGLRVITELVLNHTSDRHAWFQKARTAKPGAVARDFYVWSDTSDKYTEARIIFQDFETSNWTWDPVAGAYYWHRFYSHQPDLNFDNPRVKKALFKVIDFWFAMGVDGMRLDAVPYLYEREGTNCENLPETHEFLKELRAYVDSRYSDRMFLAEANQWPEDAVAYFGEGDECHVAYHFPVMPRIFMALWMEDRFPILDIIEQTPDIPDSCQWAMFLRNHDELTLEMVSDEERDYMYRVYARDSRARINLGIRRRLAPLMNNNRRKIELINFILFSFPGTPIVYYGDEIGMGDNYHLGDRDGVRTPMQWSPDRNAGFSRVNPQKLYLPTIIDPEYHYEVVNVENQEHNLSSLLWWMRRVIAMRKRFKAFGRGSIEFVKSDNPRVLAFLRIHEGEHILVVVNLSRFSQVTSMDLSAYAGRTPVDVFSGTRFPDVKADPYVLPLGQYDYYWFDLSEEADKEAAAPLRQITLKRGARDYMGPAMRKRLEETVIASHLRRVGWPGAKWRGLSKARIMDVFPVPGLDQVYFLLIELSYKSGTPDMCFMPLAQAFGDDARFYREEEPLSVVAELKVGSDEGLLINGYYRRDVREALFAMFPRKRKLKGENGDVTVHVNRDLAEKIKQFPMGIGSDVYRGEMNNTGLLFSDTFFLKLYRPIEEGVNPEVELLRYFTDSRTFDNAAPYLGALEYRQSPKKRTSLGVLQGFVPDAMDGVALFKDAARRYLERITVSNGTPVERPSELQAADEEWPGDLSWEVRSQVGEYILEMSRILGRRTGECHMAIAANTAFAPEPFTTLYQRSVYQSFRNLVRKTALSLRKAQPEMGEEEAALASSFLASEKDILTRMQEITRARVDAEKTRIHGDYHLGQVLFTGKDFVLTDFEGETHRSVGDRRLKRSPLRDVAGMLLSFRYAAHQAYREGIDLYAPGEGPDMDDVNVFSEAVGAAFLASYLDTVGGAGFVPRKKESRAAMLNCFALERILIDVERSLSEERGKVALALGALESIMAGRGVYTGSGETAVDKD
;
A
#
# COMPACT_ATOMS: atom_id res chain seq x y z
N MET A 1 -31.38 -29.96 14.89
CA MET A 1 -31.32 -28.60 14.32
C MET A 1 -30.10 -28.55 13.41
N PRO A 2 -30.18 -28.03 12.17
CA PRO A 2 -28.99 -27.81 11.36
C PRO A 2 -28.06 -26.84 12.11
N ALA A 3 -26.75 -27.11 12.10
CA ALA A 3 -25.77 -26.22 12.72
C ALA A 3 -25.88 -24.81 12.10
N PRO A 4 -25.79 -23.72 12.89
CA PRO A 4 -25.86 -22.37 12.36
C PRO A 4 -24.75 -22.17 11.32
N ARG A 5 -25.10 -21.57 10.17
CA ARG A 5 -24.11 -21.13 9.19
C ARG A 5 -23.23 -20.08 9.86
N LYS A 6 -21.91 -20.30 9.83
CA LYS A 6 -20.91 -19.40 10.37
C LYS A 6 -20.56 -18.37 9.31
N TYR A 7 -20.99 -17.12 9.49
CA TYR A 7 -20.70 -16.00 8.59
C TYR A 7 -19.42 -15.25 8.97
N PHE A 8 -19.07 -15.28 10.26
CA PHE A 8 -17.97 -14.53 10.86
C PHE A 8 -17.04 -15.48 11.63
N ASP A 9 -15.81 -15.02 11.88
CA ASP A 9 -14.89 -15.66 12.82
C ASP A 9 -15.42 -15.57 14.27
N ASP A 10 -15.02 -16.50 15.13
CA ASP A 10 -15.40 -16.54 16.55
C ASP A 10 -14.63 -15.50 17.39
N ASP A 11 -14.53 -14.26 16.92
CA ASP A 11 -13.94 -13.17 17.71
C ASP A 11 -15.03 -12.48 18.55
N PRO A 12 -15.04 -12.65 19.89
CA PRO A 12 -15.99 -11.97 20.77
C PRO A 12 -15.76 -10.45 20.83
N GLN A 13 -14.61 -9.95 20.35
CA GLN A 13 -14.23 -8.54 20.36
C GLN A 13 -14.16 -7.94 18.94
N TRP A 14 -14.91 -8.50 17.99
CA TRP A 14 -14.95 -8.04 16.59
C TRP A 14 -15.17 -6.52 16.45
N TYR A 15 -15.89 -5.91 17.39
CA TYR A 15 -16.19 -4.49 17.40
C TYR A 15 -14.94 -3.62 17.51
N LYS A 16 -13.82 -4.14 18.04
CA LYS A 16 -12.54 -3.41 18.12
C LYS A 16 -11.89 -3.14 16.77
N ASP A 17 -12.13 -4.02 15.80
CA ASP A 17 -11.60 -3.91 14.45
C ASP A 17 -12.62 -3.35 13.45
N ALA A 18 -13.84 -3.09 13.91
CA ALA A 18 -14.93 -2.67 13.04
C ALA A 18 -14.71 -1.28 12.45
N ILE A 19 -15.44 -1.01 11.37
CA ILE A 19 -15.72 0.32 10.84
C ILE A 19 -17.22 0.39 10.68
N ILE A 20 -17.86 1.23 11.49
CA ILE A 20 -19.32 1.33 11.59
C ILE A 20 -19.80 2.41 10.63
N TYR A 21 -20.90 2.14 9.93
CA TYR A 21 -21.58 3.10 9.09
C TYR A 21 -22.97 3.39 9.64
N GLU A 22 -23.20 4.62 10.09
CA GLU A 22 -24.47 5.09 10.64
C GLU A 22 -25.39 5.56 9.51
N LEU A 23 -26.58 4.98 9.42
CA LEU A 23 -27.58 5.40 8.44
C LEU A 23 -29.02 5.32 8.96
N HIS A 24 -29.88 6.14 8.36
CA HIS A 24 -31.33 6.00 8.50
C HIS A 24 -31.91 5.30 7.27
N ILE A 25 -32.74 4.26 7.48
CA ILE A 25 -33.41 3.53 6.39
C ILE A 25 -34.20 4.48 5.50
N LYS A 26 -35.03 5.35 6.09
CA LYS A 26 -35.85 6.35 5.37
C LYS A 26 -35.05 7.25 4.43
N ALA A 27 -33.76 7.45 4.70
CA ALA A 27 -32.90 8.41 3.99
C ALA A 27 -31.96 7.76 2.98
N PHE A 28 -31.79 6.43 3.00
CA PHE A 28 -30.72 5.80 2.24
C PHE A 28 -31.12 5.48 0.80
N HIS A 29 -32.18 4.70 0.56
CA HIS A 29 -32.67 4.41 -0.79
C HIS A 29 -34.13 3.94 -0.78
N ASP A 30 -34.95 4.46 -1.69
CA ASP A 30 -36.37 4.11 -1.86
C ASP A 30 -36.51 2.98 -2.90
N GLY A 31 -36.79 1.76 -2.41
CA GLY A 31 -36.90 0.56 -3.23
C GLY A 31 -38.29 0.37 -3.84
N ASN A 32 -39.33 0.98 -3.27
CA ASN A 32 -40.72 0.79 -3.70
C ASN A 32 -41.28 1.98 -4.51
N GLN A 33 -40.56 3.09 -4.57
CA GLN A 33 -40.90 4.33 -5.26
C GLN A 33 -42.12 5.05 -4.66
N ASP A 34 -42.15 5.23 -3.34
CA ASP A 34 -43.18 6.03 -2.62
C ASP A 34 -42.66 7.38 -2.09
N GLY A 35 -41.35 7.61 -2.12
CA GLY A 35 -40.67 8.83 -1.65
C GLY A 35 -39.93 8.68 -0.32
N LEU A 36 -39.90 7.47 0.25
CA LEU A 36 -39.28 7.17 1.53
C LEU A 36 -38.43 5.89 1.42
N GLY A 37 -37.28 5.90 2.09
CA GLY A 37 -36.34 4.77 2.03
C GLY A 37 -36.82 3.56 2.83
N ASP A 38 -36.57 2.35 2.31
CA ASP A 38 -37.10 1.11 2.87
C ASP A 38 -36.05 -0.02 2.90
N PHE A 39 -36.35 -1.15 3.56
CA PHE A 39 -35.41 -2.27 3.67
C PHE A 39 -35.05 -2.91 2.32
N LYS A 40 -35.91 -2.81 1.29
CA LYS A 40 -35.58 -3.32 -0.04
C LYS A 40 -34.58 -2.40 -0.72
N GLY A 41 -34.80 -1.09 -0.61
CA GLY A 41 -33.84 -0.10 -1.10
C GLY A 41 -32.48 -0.22 -0.40
N LEU A 42 -32.45 -0.39 0.93
CA LEU A 42 -31.21 -0.63 1.66
C LEU A 42 -30.53 -1.95 1.24
N HIS A 43 -31.31 -3.02 1.02
CA HIS A 43 -30.79 -4.29 0.52
C HIS A 43 -30.05 -4.13 -0.82
N GLU A 44 -30.57 -3.31 -1.75
CA GLU A 44 -29.96 -3.03 -3.05
C GLU A 44 -28.64 -2.25 -2.95
N LYS A 45 -28.39 -1.55 -1.84
CA LYS A 45 -27.20 -0.72 -1.63
C LYS A 45 -26.15 -1.35 -0.72
N LEU A 46 -26.30 -2.62 -0.36
CA LEU A 46 -25.30 -3.35 0.44
C LEU A 46 -23.96 -3.48 -0.26
N ASP A 47 -23.93 -3.59 -1.60
CA ASP A 47 -22.69 -3.70 -2.37
C ASP A 47 -21.87 -2.40 -2.25
N TYR A 48 -22.52 -1.24 -2.33
CA TYR A 48 -21.87 0.06 -2.08
C TYR A 48 -21.21 0.14 -0.70
N LEU A 49 -21.91 -0.30 0.35
CA LEU A 49 -21.38 -0.30 1.72
C LEU A 49 -20.17 -1.24 1.84
N LYS A 50 -20.26 -2.44 1.24
CA LYS A 50 -19.15 -3.39 1.20
C LYS A 50 -17.93 -2.81 0.48
N GLU A 51 -18.14 -2.20 -0.69
CA GLU A 51 -17.07 -1.56 -1.49
C GLU A 51 -16.46 -0.34 -0.80
N LEU A 52 -17.23 0.40 0.00
CA LEU A 52 -16.70 1.46 0.86
C LEU A 52 -15.71 0.90 1.90
N GLY A 53 -15.83 -0.38 2.24
CA GLY A 53 -14.93 -1.12 3.12
C GLY A 53 -15.38 -1.16 4.59
N VAL A 54 -16.59 -0.70 4.88
CA VAL A 54 -17.19 -0.77 6.23
C VAL A 54 -17.48 -2.22 6.60
N THR A 55 -17.56 -2.51 7.89
CA THR A 55 -17.73 -3.90 8.39
C THR A 55 -18.98 -4.06 9.26
N ALA A 56 -19.60 -2.97 9.67
CA ALA A 56 -20.85 -2.97 10.40
C ALA A 56 -21.74 -1.80 9.97
N VAL A 57 -23.04 -2.04 9.92
CA VAL A 57 -24.05 -1.01 9.66
C VAL A 57 -24.85 -0.79 10.93
N TRP A 58 -24.88 0.44 11.40
CA TRP A 58 -25.75 0.87 12.48
C TRP A 58 -26.99 1.56 11.89
N LEU A 59 -28.15 0.97 12.18
CA LEU A 59 -29.45 1.47 11.75
C LEU A 59 -30.09 2.29 12.88
N LEU A 60 -30.44 3.53 12.57
CA LEU A 60 -31.34 4.36 13.38
C LEU A 60 -32.73 3.69 13.55
N PRO A 61 -33.59 4.17 14.47
CA PRO A 61 -34.83 3.47 14.81
C PRO A 61 -35.72 3.20 13.58
N PHE A 62 -36.13 1.95 13.43
CA PHE A 62 -36.98 1.50 12.32
C PHE A 62 -38.29 0.85 12.80
N TYR A 63 -38.59 1.01 14.08
CA TYR A 63 -39.76 0.45 14.76
C TYR A 63 -41.02 1.27 14.43
N PRO A 64 -42.23 0.69 14.57
CA PRO A 64 -43.46 1.46 14.54
C PRO A 64 -43.38 2.65 15.50
N SER A 65 -43.55 3.84 14.95
CA SER A 65 -43.45 5.11 15.65
C SER A 65 -44.33 6.15 14.93
N PRO A 66 -44.89 7.15 15.62
CA PRO A 66 -45.54 8.28 14.97
C PRO A 66 -44.54 9.30 14.38
N LEU A 67 -43.23 9.04 14.49
CA LEU A 67 -42.11 9.80 13.92
C LEU A 67 -42.08 11.25 14.41
N ARG A 68 -42.46 11.50 15.67
CA ARG A 68 -42.42 12.86 16.25
C ARG A 68 -41.03 13.21 16.78
N ASP A 69 -40.21 12.20 17.06
CA ASP A 69 -38.76 12.33 17.23
C ASP A 69 -38.05 11.32 16.32
N ASP A 70 -38.51 11.28 15.07
CA ASP A 70 -37.91 10.50 13.99
C ASP A 70 -37.67 9.00 14.28
N GLY A 71 -38.56 8.38 15.04
CA GLY A 71 -38.48 6.95 15.35
C GLY A 71 -37.98 6.64 16.75
N TYR A 72 -37.34 7.59 17.45
CA TYR A 72 -36.93 7.42 18.85
C TYR A 72 -38.14 7.33 19.81
N ASP A 73 -39.29 7.88 19.41
CA ASP A 73 -40.58 7.67 20.04
C ASP A 73 -41.22 6.34 19.61
N ILE A 74 -40.71 5.22 20.13
CA ILE A 74 -41.15 3.85 19.76
C ILE A 74 -42.56 3.53 20.28
N ALA A 75 -43.45 3.08 19.40
CA ALA A 75 -44.81 2.63 19.74
C ALA A 75 -44.95 1.09 19.83
N ASP A 76 -44.06 0.33 19.19
CA ASP A 76 -43.92 -1.13 19.33
C ASP A 76 -42.46 -1.56 19.06
N TYR A 77 -41.80 -2.17 20.04
CA TYR A 77 -40.39 -2.59 19.91
C TYR A 77 -40.17 -3.85 19.06
N MET A 78 -41.20 -4.65 18.79
CA MET A 78 -41.07 -6.01 18.22
C MET A 78 -41.64 -6.14 16.80
N ASP A 79 -41.83 -5.02 16.11
CA ASP A 79 -42.23 -5.00 14.70
C ASP A 79 -41.44 -3.94 13.91
N ILE A 80 -41.66 -3.87 12.59
CA ILE A 80 -41.07 -2.89 11.69
C ILE A 80 -42.09 -1.80 11.37
N ASN A 81 -41.65 -0.54 11.30
CA ASN A 81 -42.53 0.55 10.83
C ASN A 81 -43.06 0.21 9.44
N PRO A 82 -44.39 0.23 9.20
CA PRO A 82 -44.96 -0.13 7.90
C PRO A 82 -44.37 0.66 6.71
N ASP A 83 -43.90 1.88 6.96
CA ASP A 83 -43.26 2.72 5.95
C ASP A 83 -41.90 2.15 5.47
N TYR A 84 -41.20 1.37 6.31
CA TYR A 84 -39.89 0.79 5.98
C TYR A 84 -39.96 -0.65 5.48
N GLY A 85 -41.14 -1.28 5.53
CA GLY A 85 -41.39 -2.65 5.09
C GLY A 85 -41.87 -3.58 6.20
N THR A 86 -41.44 -4.84 6.17
CA THR A 86 -41.91 -5.88 7.10
C THR A 86 -40.75 -6.59 7.81
N LEU A 87 -41.06 -7.33 8.88
CA LEU A 87 -40.10 -8.24 9.52
C LEU A 87 -39.47 -9.25 8.54
N LYS A 88 -40.16 -9.60 7.44
CA LYS A 88 -39.61 -10.47 6.40
C LYS A 88 -38.52 -9.75 5.59
N ASP A 89 -38.75 -8.49 5.25
CA ASP A 89 -37.79 -7.66 4.52
C ASP A 89 -36.53 -7.42 5.38
N PHE A 90 -36.69 -7.13 6.68
CA PHE A 90 -35.58 -7.03 7.62
C PHE A 90 -34.74 -8.32 7.67
N LYS A 91 -35.38 -9.49 7.79
CA LYS A 91 -34.65 -10.78 7.79
C LYS A 91 -33.89 -11.03 6.48
N ALA A 92 -34.46 -10.61 5.35
CA ALA A 92 -33.79 -10.73 4.06
C ALA A 92 -32.58 -9.79 3.96
N PHE A 93 -32.72 -8.54 4.44
CA PHE A 93 -31.62 -7.59 4.57
C PHE A 93 -30.52 -8.12 5.49
N LEU A 94 -30.86 -8.53 6.72
CA LEU A 94 -29.90 -9.02 7.73
C LEU A 94 -29.07 -10.18 7.19
N LYS A 95 -29.73 -11.15 6.54
CA LYS A 95 -29.06 -12.28 5.90
C LYS A 95 -28.11 -11.83 4.79
N ALA A 96 -28.54 -10.90 3.94
CA ALA A 96 -27.73 -10.40 2.82
C ALA A 96 -26.53 -9.55 3.28
N ALA A 97 -26.67 -8.83 4.39
CA ALA A 97 -25.58 -8.12 5.05
C ALA A 97 -24.55 -9.10 5.60
N HIS A 98 -24.99 -10.13 6.34
CA HIS A 98 -24.11 -11.18 6.85
C HIS A 98 -23.39 -11.96 5.73
N GLU A 99 -24.07 -12.26 4.62
CA GLU A 99 -23.46 -12.88 3.43
C GLU A 99 -22.34 -12.04 2.80
N ARG A 100 -22.32 -10.73 3.07
CA ARG A 100 -21.28 -9.77 2.62
C ARG A 100 -20.24 -9.46 3.69
N GLY A 101 -20.30 -10.10 4.86
CA GLY A 101 -19.41 -9.81 5.98
C GLY A 101 -19.75 -8.51 6.72
N LEU A 102 -20.97 -7.99 6.57
CA LEU A 102 -21.44 -6.79 7.28
C LEU A 102 -22.27 -7.19 8.50
N ARG A 103 -21.83 -6.80 9.70
CA ARG A 103 -22.63 -6.93 10.93
C ARG A 103 -23.69 -5.85 11.02
N VAL A 104 -24.78 -6.11 11.75
CA VAL A 104 -25.90 -5.16 11.90
C VAL A 104 -26.10 -4.79 13.36
N ILE A 105 -26.03 -3.49 13.64
CA ILE A 105 -26.32 -2.87 14.93
C ILE A 105 -27.66 -2.13 14.82
N THR A 106 -28.53 -2.30 15.81
CA THR A 106 -29.81 -1.59 15.87
C THR A 106 -29.87 -0.67 17.08
N GLU A 107 -30.84 0.22 17.12
CA GLU A 107 -31.14 0.97 18.33
C GLU A 107 -31.76 0.11 19.43
N LEU A 108 -31.63 0.56 20.67
CA LEU A 108 -32.43 0.12 21.80
C LEU A 108 -32.70 1.34 22.67
N VAL A 109 -33.83 1.99 22.40
CA VAL A 109 -34.32 3.11 23.22
C VAL A 109 -34.84 2.57 24.54
N LEU A 110 -33.97 2.59 25.55
CA LEU A 110 -34.26 2.04 26.88
C LEU A 110 -35.11 2.99 27.72
N ASN A 111 -34.80 4.29 27.67
CA ASN A 111 -35.31 5.27 28.63
C ASN A 111 -36.82 5.48 28.56
N HIS A 112 -37.37 5.56 27.35
CA HIS A 112 -38.72 6.05 27.12
C HIS A 112 -39.40 5.31 25.96
N THR A 113 -40.72 5.52 25.83
CA THR A 113 -41.52 5.03 24.69
C THR A 113 -42.34 6.17 24.12
N SER A 114 -42.95 6.01 22.95
CA SER A 114 -44.02 6.91 22.49
C SER A 114 -45.20 6.95 23.47
N ASP A 115 -45.84 8.12 23.61
CA ASP A 115 -47.15 8.25 24.26
C ASP A 115 -48.23 7.38 23.57
N ARG A 116 -48.01 6.93 22.33
CA ARG A 116 -48.90 6.00 21.60
C ARG A 116 -48.64 4.54 21.91
N HIS A 117 -47.54 4.20 22.60
CA HIS A 117 -47.23 2.83 22.94
C HIS A 117 -48.37 2.20 23.75
N ALA A 118 -48.68 0.93 23.47
CA ALA A 118 -49.73 0.20 24.16
C ALA A 118 -49.53 0.11 25.69
N TRP A 119 -48.31 0.36 26.19
CA TRP A 119 -48.00 0.40 27.61
C TRP A 119 -48.51 1.72 28.20
N PHE A 120 -48.17 2.87 27.60
CA PHE A 120 -48.61 4.18 28.07
C PHE A 120 -50.13 4.35 28.00
N GLN A 121 -50.75 3.90 26.89
CA GLN A 121 -52.20 3.94 26.73
C GLN A 121 -52.94 3.15 27.82
N LYS A 122 -52.36 2.01 28.27
CA LYS A 122 -52.88 1.26 29.42
C LYS A 122 -52.55 1.95 30.75
N ALA A 123 -51.36 2.54 30.89
CA ALA A 123 -50.94 3.23 32.10
C ALA A 123 -51.80 4.46 32.42
N ARG A 124 -52.08 5.30 31.42
CA ARG A 124 -52.85 6.54 31.60
C ARG A 124 -54.32 6.29 31.95
N THR A 125 -54.88 5.14 31.54
CA THR A 125 -56.26 4.74 31.86
C THR A 125 -56.36 3.88 33.12
N ALA A 126 -55.24 3.37 33.62
CA ALA A 126 -55.19 2.57 34.84
C ALA A 126 -55.28 3.44 36.10
N LYS A 127 -55.88 2.88 37.15
CA LYS A 127 -55.96 3.55 38.47
C LYS A 127 -54.56 3.70 39.09
N PRO A 128 -54.31 4.73 39.93
CA PRO A 128 -53.09 4.83 40.71
C PRO A 128 -52.76 3.53 41.47
N GLY A 129 -51.49 3.10 41.42
CA GLY A 129 -51.00 1.85 42.03
C GLY A 129 -51.34 0.56 41.28
N ALA A 130 -51.95 0.63 40.10
CA ALA A 130 -52.14 -0.55 39.25
C ALA A 130 -50.84 -0.92 38.53
N VAL A 131 -50.62 -2.21 38.28
CA VAL A 131 -49.42 -2.72 37.59
C VAL A 131 -49.14 -2.03 36.25
N ALA A 132 -50.19 -1.72 35.48
CA ALA A 132 -50.06 -1.03 34.21
C ALA A 132 -49.74 0.47 34.38
N ARG A 133 -50.17 1.10 35.49
CA ARG A 133 -49.87 2.50 35.80
C ARG A 133 -48.38 2.69 36.04
N ASP A 134 -47.82 1.81 36.86
CA ASP A 134 -46.43 1.89 37.35
C ASP A 134 -45.37 1.54 36.28
N PHE A 135 -45.76 1.34 35.02
CA PHE A 135 -44.81 1.20 33.90
C PHE A 135 -44.13 2.52 33.55
N TYR A 136 -44.71 3.65 33.96
CA TYR A 136 -44.20 5.01 33.76
C TYR A 136 -44.11 5.75 35.10
N VAL A 137 -43.39 6.85 35.10
CA VAL A 137 -43.17 7.68 36.30
C VAL A 137 -44.26 8.75 36.39
N TRP A 138 -45.02 8.73 37.49
CA TRP A 138 -46.18 9.62 37.72
C TRP A 138 -46.01 10.47 38.98
N SER A 139 -46.59 11.66 38.98
CA SER A 139 -46.65 12.55 40.13
C SER A 139 -47.94 13.40 40.14
N ASP A 140 -48.44 13.75 41.32
CA ASP A 140 -49.57 14.68 41.46
C ASP A 140 -49.15 16.14 41.22
N THR A 141 -47.85 16.43 41.32
CA THR A 141 -47.23 17.75 41.14
C THR A 141 -46.04 17.69 40.19
N SER A 142 -45.65 18.84 39.63
CA SER A 142 -44.44 18.99 38.79
C SER A 142 -43.17 19.31 39.58
N ASP A 143 -43.23 19.29 40.92
CA ASP A 143 -42.17 19.83 41.80
C ASP A 143 -41.10 18.79 42.21
N LYS A 144 -41.14 17.58 41.63
CA LYS A 144 -40.15 16.53 41.89
C LYS A 144 -38.97 16.64 40.93
N TYR A 145 -37.79 16.22 41.39
CA TYR A 145 -36.57 16.15 40.58
C TYR A 145 -36.14 17.51 39.99
N THR A 146 -36.26 18.58 40.78
CA THR A 146 -36.03 19.96 40.33
C THR A 146 -34.58 20.27 39.92
N GLU A 147 -33.62 19.42 40.30
CA GLU A 147 -32.21 19.58 39.92
C GLU A 147 -31.88 18.95 38.55
N ALA A 148 -32.79 18.17 37.96
CA ALA A 148 -32.62 17.63 36.62
C ALA A 148 -32.77 18.73 35.57
N ARG A 149 -31.80 18.83 34.66
CA ARG A 149 -31.85 19.78 33.54
C ARG A 149 -32.91 19.38 32.51
N ILE A 150 -33.38 20.36 31.74
CA ILE A 150 -34.16 20.13 30.52
C ILE A 150 -33.17 19.98 29.37
N ILE A 151 -33.27 18.89 28.59
CA ILE A 151 -32.37 18.61 27.46
C ILE A 151 -32.82 19.43 26.24
N PHE A 152 -34.07 19.30 25.83
CA PHE A 152 -34.64 20.04 24.69
C PHE A 152 -35.25 21.38 25.11
N GLN A 153 -34.39 22.29 25.60
CA GLN A 153 -34.79 23.59 26.15
C GLN A 153 -35.52 24.49 25.15
N ASP A 154 -35.29 24.29 23.84
CA ASP A 154 -35.95 25.05 22.78
C ASP A 154 -37.43 24.65 22.60
N PHE A 155 -37.83 23.47 23.11
CA PHE A 155 -39.14 22.87 22.86
C PHE A 155 -39.93 22.55 24.14
N GLU A 156 -39.25 22.16 25.21
CA GLU A 156 -39.87 21.76 26.48
C GLU A 156 -39.62 22.79 27.56
N THR A 157 -40.66 23.06 28.36
CA THR A 157 -40.58 24.02 29.48
C THR A 157 -40.42 23.35 30.84
N SER A 158 -40.58 22.03 30.88
CA SER A 158 -40.60 21.20 32.09
C SER A 158 -40.36 19.74 31.67
N ASN A 159 -39.74 18.96 32.55
CA ASN A 159 -39.63 17.49 32.40
C ASN A 159 -40.90 16.76 32.90
N TRP A 160 -41.92 17.50 33.34
CA TRP A 160 -43.23 17.00 33.75
C TRP A 160 -44.34 17.57 32.86
N THR A 161 -45.17 16.69 32.30
CA THR A 161 -46.35 17.07 31.53
C THR A 161 -47.63 16.51 32.14
N TRP A 162 -48.69 17.33 32.21
CA TRP A 162 -50.00 16.92 32.72
C TRP A 162 -50.75 16.05 31.71
N ASP A 163 -51.13 14.84 32.11
CA ASP A 163 -52.03 13.98 31.32
C ASP A 163 -53.49 14.11 31.83
N PRO A 164 -54.42 14.62 31.00
CA PRO A 164 -55.79 14.89 31.41
C PRO A 164 -56.65 13.63 31.63
N VAL A 165 -56.25 12.48 31.07
CA VAL A 165 -56.95 11.19 31.26
C VAL A 165 -56.53 10.56 32.57
N ALA A 166 -55.23 10.62 32.86
CA ALA A 166 -54.61 10.10 34.05
C ALA A 166 -54.86 10.98 35.29
N GLY A 167 -55.18 12.27 35.09
CA GLY A 167 -55.33 13.25 36.17
C GLY A 167 -54.05 13.42 36.99
N ALA A 168 -52.88 13.31 36.36
CA ALA A 168 -51.57 13.38 37.00
C ALA A 168 -50.50 13.83 35.99
N TYR A 169 -49.36 14.29 36.49
CA TYR A 169 -48.17 14.54 35.69
C TYR A 169 -47.41 13.24 35.42
N TYR A 170 -46.79 13.12 34.25
CA TYR A 170 -45.81 12.08 33.95
C TYR A 170 -44.46 12.70 33.58
N TRP A 171 -43.40 11.95 33.86
CA TRP A 171 -42.02 12.35 33.58
C TRP A 171 -41.62 12.09 32.13
N HIS A 172 -40.83 12.98 31.57
CA HIS A 172 -40.14 12.81 30.30
C HIS A 172 -38.83 13.62 30.30
N ARG A 173 -37.71 13.01 29.89
CA ARG A 173 -36.42 13.72 29.72
C ARG A 173 -36.28 14.42 28.38
N PHE A 174 -36.98 13.89 27.39
CA PHE A 174 -37.01 14.37 26.00
C PHE A 174 -38.34 15.10 25.76
N TYR A 175 -38.97 14.89 24.61
CA TYR A 175 -40.25 15.53 24.32
C TYR A 175 -41.39 14.99 25.19
N SER A 176 -42.44 15.79 25.37
CA SER A 176 -43.61 15.41 26.15
C SER A 176 -44.28 14.13 25.64
N HIS A 177 -44.12 13.79 24.36
CA HIS A 177 -44.67 12.56 23.77
C HIS A 177 -43.75 11.34 23.89
N GLN A 178 -42.67 11.46 24.66
CA GLN A 178 -41.73 10.39 25.01
C GLN A 178 -41.76 10.14 26.52
N PRO A 179 -42.87 9.63 27.09
CA PRO A 179 -42.95 9.32 28.50
C PRO A 179 -41.90 8.28 28.93
N ASP A 180 -41.19 8.59 30.01
CA ASP A 180 -40.09 7.78 30.55
C ASP A 180 -40.62 6.52 31.25
N LEU A 181 -39.94 5.40 31.00
CA LEU A 181 -40.22 4.12 31.63
C LEU A 181 -39.72 4.12 33.08
N ASN A 182 -40.51 3.51 33.96
CA ASN A 182 -40.16 3.45 35.37
C ASN A 182 -39.26 2.23 35.68
N PHE A 183 -37.94 2.44 35.76
CA PHE A 183 -37.00 1.35 36.04
C PHE A 183 -37.00 0.82 37.47
N ASP A 184 -37.62 1.52 38.43
CA ASP A 184 -37.90 0.97 39.77
C ASP A 184 -38.92 -0.18 39.72
N ASN A 185 -39.68 -0.30 38.62
CA ASN A 185 -40.59 -1.41 38.39
C ASN A 185 -39.87 -2.57 37.66
N PRO A 186 -39.64 -3.73 38.32
CA PRO A 186 -38.91 -4.86 37.72
C PRO A 186 -39.61 -5.46 36.48
N ARG A 187 -40.90 -5.14 36.26
CA ARG A 187 -41.61 -5.58 35.05
C ARG A 187 -41.18 -4.82 33.80
N VAL A 188 -40.70 -3.59 33.92
CA VAL A 188 -40.12 -2.80 32.83
C VAL A 188 -38.85 -3.51 32.34
N LYS A 189 -37.91 -3.81 33.25
CA LYS A 189 -36.71 -4.59 32.95
C LYS A 189 -37.01 -5.90 32.22
N LYS A 190 -37.98 -6.67 32.74
CA LYS A 190 -38.42 -7.94 32.12
C LYS A 190 -39.04 -7.74 30.73
N ALA A 191 -39.69 -6.62 30.46
CA ALA A 191 -40.22 -6.31 29.13
C ALA A 191 -39.09 -6.02 28.14
N LEU A 192 -38.09 -5.24 28.57
CA LEU A 192 -36.91 -4.90 27.75
C LEU A 192 -36.06 -6.14 27.45
N PHE A 193 -35.83 -7.05 28.40
CA PHE A 193 -35.13 -8.32 28.11
C PHE A 193 -35.81 -9.15 27.02
N LYS A 194 -37.14 -9.10 26.90
CA LYS A 194 -37.85 -9.78 25.80
C LYS A 194 -37.61 -9.13 24.45
N VAL A 195 -37.50 -7.80 24.40
CA VAL A 195 -37.16 -7.06 23.18
C VAL A 195 -35.76 -7.48 22.71
N ILE A 196 -34.82 -7.57 23.63
CA ILE A 196 -33.44 -7.98 23.36
C ILE A 196 -33.39 -9.42 22.85
N ASP A 197 -34.05 -10.35 23.54
CA ASP A 197 -34.15 -11.74 23.10
C ASP A 197 -34.75 -11.84 21.69
N PHE A 198 -35.76 -11.03 21.37
CA PHE A 198 -36.42 -11.04 20.07
C PHE A 198 -35.45 -10.70 18.92
N TRP A 199 -34.68 -9.62 19.04
CA TRP A 199 -33.78 -9.15 17.99
C TRP A 199 -32.47 -9.96 17.93
N PHE A 200 -31.86 -10.32 19.07
CA PHE A 200 -30.64 -11.14 19.07
C PHE A 200 -30.92 -12.59 18.64
N ALA A 201 -32.08 -13.17 18.96
CA ALA A 201 -32.47 -14.47 18.40
C ALA A 201 -32.71 -14.41 16.89
N MET A 202 -33.01 -13.23 16.32
CA MET A 202 -33.13 -13.03 14.89
C MET A 202 -31.78 -12.93 14.17
N GLY A 203 -30.73 -12.54 14.88
CA GLY A 203 -29.36 -12.46 14.36
C GLY A 203 -28.74 -11.07 14.39
N VAL A 204 -29.38 -10.06 15.01
CA VAL A 204 -28.74 -8.75 15.24
C VAL A 204 -27.43 -8.92 16.01
N ASP A 205 -26.39 -8.19 15.63
CA ASP A 205 -25.03 -8.36 16.16
C ASP A 205 -24.72 -7.42 17.32
N GLY A 206 -25.41 -6.29 17.41
CA GLY A 206 -25.26 -5.37 18.54
C GLY A 206 -26.42 -4.40 18.66
N MET A 207 -26.46 -3.69 19.78
CA MET A 207 -27.45 -2.65 20.04
C MET A 207 -26.79 -1.38 20.57
N ARG A 208 -27.13 -0.22 20.00
CA ARG A 208 -26.87 1.08 20.62
C ARG A 208 -27.89 1.31 21.72
N LEU A 209 -27.41 1.55 22.94
CA LEU A 209 -28.23 1.88 24.10
C LEU A 209 -28.41 3.39 24.13
N ASP A 210 -29.55 3.84 23.63
CA ASP A 210 -29.92 5.24 23.52
C ASP A 210 -30.35 5.79 24.90
N ALA A 211 -29.98 7.06 25.17
CA ALA A 211 -30.40 7.79 26.37
C ALA A 211 -30.04 7.09 27.69
N VAL A 212 -28.95 6.31 27.71
CA VAL A 212 -28.62 5.43 28.84
C VAL A 212 -28.33 6.16 30.16
N PRO A 213 -27.88 7.43 30.21
CA PRO A 213 -27.68 8.12 31.48
C PRO A 213 -28.93 8.39 32.32
N TYR A 214 -30.11 8.25 31.73
CA TYR A 214 -31.33 8.85 32.27
C TYR A 214 -32.34 7.85 32.88
N LEU A 215 -31.98 6.56 32.97
CA LEU A 215 -32.93 5.49 33.28
C LEU A 215 -33.60 5.55 34.67
N TYR A 216 -32.96 6.15 35.67
CA TYR A 216 -33.51 6.27 37.03
C TYR A 216 -33.48 7.74 37.48
N GLU A 217 -34.49 8.12 38.27
CA GLU A 217 -34.60 9.44 38.89
C GLU A 217 -34.58 9.35 40.42
N ARG A 218 -33.92 10.30 41.08
CA ARG A 218 -33.86 10.43 42.54
C ARG A 218 -33.98 11.88 42.97
N GLU A 219 -34.61 12.11 44.11
CA GLU A 219 -34.69 13.45 44.69
C GLU A 219 -33.32 13.91 45.20
N GLY A 220 -32.99 15.19 44.99
CA GLY A 220 -31.71 15.77 45.39
C GLY A 220 -30.52 15.33 44.53
N THR A 221 -30.77 14.86 43.30
CA THR A 221 -29.76 14.59 42.29
C THR A 221 -30.18 15.21 40.95
N ASN A 222 -29.25 15.29 40.00
CA ASN A 222 -29.53 15.73 38.62
C ASN A 222 -30.24 14.65 37.77
N CYS A 223 -30.53 13.47 38.33
CA CYS A 223 -31.10 12.31 37.63
C CYS A 223 -30.28 11.85 36.40
N GLU A 224 -28.96 11.95 36.45
CA GLU A 224 -28.04 11.42 35.43
C GLU A 224 -26.99 10.54 36.09
N ASN A 225 -26.51 9.51 35.37
CA ASN A 225 -25.39 8.64 35.80
C ASN A 225 -25.59 7.98 37.19
N LEU A 226 -26.85 7.75 37.60
CA LEU A 226 -27.12 7.23 38.94
C LEU A 226 -26.60 5.79 39.11
N PRO A 227 -26.16 5.39 40.31
CA PRO A 227 -25.65 4.03 40.54
C PRO A 227 -26.64 2.93 40.11
N GLU A 228 -27.94 3.14 40.30
CA GLU A 228 -28.97 2.17 39.90
C GLU A 228 -29.07 1.98 38.38
N THR A 229 -28.74 3.02 37.60
CA THR A 229 -28.61 2.94 36.14
C THR A 229 -27.49 1.97 35.78
N HIS A 230 -26.29 2.17 36.34
CA HIS A 230 -25.13 1.30 36.12
C HIS A 230 -25.38 -0.15 36.57
N GLU A 231 -26.01 -0.36 37.74
CA GLU A 231 -26.36 -1.70 38.20
C GLU A 231 -27.35 -2.42 37.26
N PHE A 232 -28.28 -1.69 36.64
CA PHE A 232 -29.13 -2.27 35.60
C PHE A 232 -28.35 -2.60 34.33
N LEU A 233 -27.36 -1.79 33.93
CA LEU A 233 -26.52 -2.10 32.78
C LEU A 233 -25.66 -3.34 33.00
N LYS A 234 -25.14 -3.55 34.22
CA LYS A 234 -24.46 -4.81 34.60
C LYS A 234 -25.40 -6.00 34.52
N GLU A 235 -26.61 -5.86 35.06
CA GLU A 235 -27.66 -6.88 34.97
C GLU A 235 -27.95 -7.23 33.49
N LEU A 236 -28.05 -6.21 32.65
CA LEU A 236 -28.33 -6.32 31.23
C LEU A 236 -27.19 -6.99 30.46
N ARG A 237 -25.95 -6.58 30.71
CA ARG A 237 -24.75 -7.18 30.12
C ARG A 237 -24.61 -8.65 30.50
N ALA A 238 -24.70 -8.96 31.79
CA ALA A 238 -24.65 -10.34 32.29
C ALA A 238 -25.75 -11.22 31.67
N TYR A 239 -26.95 -10.66 31.43
CA TYR A 239 -28.05 -11.36 30.77
C TYR A 239 -27.72 -11.76 29.33
N VAL A 240 -27.05 -10.88 28.58
CA VAL A 240 -26.66 -11.14 27.18
C VAL A 240 -25.46 -12.08 27.11
N ASP A 241 -24.42 -11.83 27.90
CA ASP A 241 -23.20 -12.64 27.92
C ASP A 241 -23.49 -14.10 28.33
N SER A 242 -24.53 -14.35 29.13
CA SER A 242 -24.94 -15.71 29.48
C SER A 242 -25.59 -16.49 28.31
N ARG A 243 -25.89 -15.83 27.19
CA ARG A 243 -26.59 -16.40 26.02
C ARG A 243 -25.81 -16.29 24.73
N TYR A 244 -25.03 -15.21 24.58
CA TYR A 244 -24.30 -14.89 23.37
C TYR A 244 -22.90 -14.39 23.72
N SER A 245 -21.89 -14.87 23.01
CA SER A 245 -20.49 -14.50 23.25
C SER A 245 -19.97 -13.39 22.32
N ASP A 246 -20.70 -13.06 21.26
CA ASP A 246 -20.24 -12.17 20.17
C ASP A 246 -21.18 -10.98 19.93
N ARG A 247 -22.03 -10.64 20.90
CA ARG A 247 -22.96 -9.50 20.84
C ARG A 247 -22.36 -8.28 21.51
N MET A 248 -22.72 -7.11 21.00
CA MET A 248 -22.12 -5.85 21.42
C MET A 248 -23.19 -4.86 21.91
N PHE A 249 -22.87 -4.13 22.98
CA PHE A 249 -23.63 -2.96 23.44
C PHE A 249 -22.80 -1.70 23.26
N LEU A 250 -23.38 -0.70 22.60
CA LEU A 250 -22.80 0.61 22.34
C LEU A 250 -23.55 1.67 23.17
N ALA A 251 -22.94 2.22 24.22
CA ALA A 251 -23.55 3.25 25.05
C ALA A 251 -23.53 4.62 24.38
N GLU A 252 -24.69 5.26 24.30
CA GLU A 252 -24.78 6.70 24.11
C GLU A 252 -24.77 7.43 25.46
N ALA A 253 -23.56 7.74 25.93
CA ALA A 253 -23.35 8.54 27.14
C ALA A 253 -22.59 9.83 26.79
N ASN A 254 -23.33 10.87 26.40
CA ASN A 254 -22.77 12.22 26.19
C ASN A 254 -22.48 12.88 27.54
N GLN A 255 -21.36 12.51 28.16
CA GLN A 255 -20.94 12.94 29.50
C GLN A 255 -19.47 13.40 29.49
N TRP A 256 -18.98 13.96 30.59
CA TRP A 256 -17.56 14.25 30.78
C TRP A 256 -16.72 12.96 30.78
N PRO A 257 -15.40 13.00 30.49
CA PRO A 257 -14.58 11.79 30.33
C PRO A 257 -14.70 10.78 31.47
N GLU A 258 -14.69 11.24 32.72
CA GLU A 258 -14.73 10.39 33.91
C GLU A 258 -16.06 9.65 34.04
N ASP A 259 -17.16 10.33 33.73
CA ASP A 259 -18.51 9.78 33.76
C ASP A 259 -18.77 8.88 32.55
N ALA A 260 -18.23 9.22 31.37
CA ALA A 260 -18.37 8.41 30.16
C ALA A 260 -17.65 7.06 30.31
N VAL A 261 -16.48 7.03 30.96
CA VAL A 261 -15.75 5.77 31.23
C VAL A 261 -16.52 4.84 32.17
N ALA A 262 -17.33 5.38 33.10
CA ALA A 262 -18.09 4.57 34.04
C ALA A 262 -19.07 3.60 33.35
N TYR A 263 -19.53 3.90 32.12
CA TYR A 263 -20.41 3.03 31.33
C TYR A 263 -19.74 1.75 30.79
N PHE A 264 -18.43 1.62 30.95
CA PHE A 264 -17.73 0.36 30.72
C PHE A 264 -17.77 -0.58 31.94
N GLY A 265 -18.08 -0.04 33.13
CA GLY A 265 -17.94 -0.77 34.39
C GLY A 265 -16.51 -1.27 34.57
N GLU A 266 -16.37 -2.49 35.09
CA GLU A 266 -15.09 -3.22 35.14
C GLU A 266 -14.94 -4.15 33.91
N GLY A 267 -15.56 -3.77 32.78
CA GLY A 267 -15.73 -4.60 31.58
C GLY A 267 -17.05 -5.37 31.55
N ASP A 268 -17.94 -5.08 32.52
CA ASP A 268 -19.19 -5.79 32.81
C ASP A 268 -20.46 -4.94 32.58
N GLU A 269 -20.34 -3.76 31.97
CA GLU A 269 -21.47 -2.95 31.48
C GLU A 269 -21.49 -2.92 29.94
N CYS A 270 -21.16 -1.80 29.31
CA CYS A 270 -21.16 -1.69 27.85
C CYS A 270 -19.81 -2.12 27.25
N HIS A 271 -19.88 -2.68 26.05
CA HIS A 271 -18.67 -3.10 25.31
C HIS A 271 -18.01 -1.89 24.65
N VAL A 272 -18.85 -1.00 24.12
CA VAL A 272 -18.44 0.19 23.39
C VAL A 272 -19.18 1.39 23.96
N ALA A 273 -18.54 2.56 24.00
CA ALA A 273 -19.19 3.83 24.32
C ALA A 273 -18.72 4.90 23.34
N TYR A 274 -19.56 5.89 23.04
CA TYR A 274 -19.13 7.04 22.23
C TYR A 274 -18.08 7.88 22.93
N HIS A 275 -17.02 8.23 22.22
CA HIS A 275 -16.03 9.19 22.73
C HIS A 275 -16.50 10.63 22.49
N PHE A 276 -17.63 11.02 23.09
CA PHE A 276 -18.16 12.39 23.02
C PHE A 276 -17.14 13.46 23.45
N PRO A 277 -16.31 13.27 24.50
CA PRO A 277 -15.39 14.32 24.95
C PRO A 277 -14.38 14.78 23.89
N VAL A 278 -13.80 13.86 23.11
CA VAL A 278 -12.75 14.18 22.13
C VAL A 278 -13.31 14.82 20.86
N MET A 279 -14.53 14.47 20.46
CA MET A 279 -15.13 14.91 19.19
C MET A 279 -15.09 16.45 19.03
N PRO A 280 -15.63 17.28 19.95
CA PRO A 280 -15.58 18.74 19.81
C PRO A 280 -14.16 19.29 19.80
N ARG A 281 -13.23 18.65 20.54
CA ARG A 281 -11.83 19.10 20.65
C ARG A 281 -11.05 18.88 19.36
N ILE A 282 -11.39 17.87 18.56
CA ILE A 282 -10.83 17.70 17.21
C ILE A 282 -11.18 18.90 16.32
N PHE A 283 -12.44 19.36 16.34
CA PHE A 283 -12.85 20.56 15.59
C PHE A 283 -12.15 21.81 16.12
N MET A 284 -12.10 21.99 17.45
CA MET A 284 -11.39 23.12 18.05
C MET A 284 -9.92 23.16 17.66
N ALA A 285 -9.20 22.04 17.80
CA ALA A 285 -7.79 21.92 17.48
C ALA A 285 -7.48 22.28 16.03
N LEU A 286 -8.33 21.82 15.10
CA LEU A 286 -8.20 22.16 13.69
C LEU A 286 -8.36 23.66 13.42
N TRP A 287 -9.32 24.34 14.05
CA TRP A 287 -9.51 25.77 13.84
C TRP A 287 -8.50 26.64 14.57
N MET A 288 -8.11 26.23 15.78
CA MET A 288 -7.06 26.88 16.56
C MET A 288 -5.68 26.70 15.94
N GLU A 289 -5.52 25.71 15.05
CA GLU A 289 -4.24 25.22 14.55
C GLU A 289 -3.31 24.82 15.71
N ASP A 290 -3.88 24.20 16.74
CA ASP A 290 -3.20 23.84 17.98
C ASP A 290 -3.67 22.46 18.45
N ARG A 291 -2.75 21.54 18.70
CA ARG A 291 -3.04 20.18 19.17
C ARG A 291 -3.48 20.12 20.63
N PHE A 292 -3.28 21.18 21.41
CA PHE A 292 -3.50 21.18 22.86
C PHE A 292 -4.90 20.70 23.29
N PRO A 293 -6.02 21.13 22.68
CA PRO A 293 -7.35 20.64 23.08
C PRO A 293 -7.50 19.12 22.98
N ILE A 294 -6.86 18.49 21.99
CA ILE A 294 -6.86 17.04 21.82
C ILE A 294 -6.01 16.35 22.89
N LEU A 295 -4.81 16.88 23.17
CA LEU A 295 -3.93 16.31 24.18
C LEU A 295 -4.55 16.37 25.58
N ASP A 296 -5.08 17.55 25.93
CA ASP A 296 -5.67 17.82 27.24
C ASP A 296 -6.85 16.89 27.54
N ILE A 297 -7.77 16.72 26.59
CA ILE A 297 -8.94 15.86 26.80
C ILE A 297 -8.59 14.37 26.84
N ILE A 298 -7.60 13.92 26.05
CA ILE A 298 -7.16 12.52 26.09
C ILE A 298 -6.40 12.24 27.40
N GLU A 299 -5.58 13.17 27.89
CA GLU A 299 -4.88 13.02 29.18
C GLU A 299 -5.85 12.99 30.37
N GLN A 300 -6.99 13.69 30.28
CA GLN A 300 -8.07 13.64 31.27
C GLN A 300 -8.94 12.38 31.16
N THR A 301 -8.92 11.67 30.03
CA THR A 301 -9.77 10.49 29.82
C THR A 301 -9.14 9.28 30.53
N PRO A 302 -9.82 8.67 31.52
CA PRO A 302 -9.27 7.49 32.20
C PRO A 302 -9.13 6.28 31.27
N ASP A 303 -8.24 5.35 31.65
CA ASP A 303 -8.11 4.06 30.97
C ASP A 303 -9.41 3.26 31.04
N ILE A 304 -9.68 2.48 29.99
CA ILE A 304 -10.86 1.62 29.88
C ILE A 304 -10.48 0.15 30.04
N PRO A 305 -11.42 -0.74 30.43
CA PRO A 305 -11.16 -2.18 30.50
C PRO A 305 -10.69 -2.78 29.17
N ASP A 306 -9.79 -3.78 29.23
CA ASP A 306 -9.18 -4.41 28.05
C ASP A 306 -10.18 -5.03 27.06
N SER A 307 -11.38 -5.40 27.50
CA SER A 307 -12.45 -5.92 26.64
C SER A 307 -13.26 -4.82 25.96
N CYS A 308 -13.21 -3.58 26.46
CA CYS A 308 -14.02 -2.46 26.01
C CYS A 308 -13.34 -1.64 24.91
N GLN A 309 -14.10 -0.74 24.28
CA GLN A 309 -13.62 0.08 23.17
C GLN A 309 -14.34 1.43 23.08
N TRP A 310 -13.62 2.48 22.67
CA TRP A 310 -14.26 3.74 22.26
C TRP A 310 -14.84 3.66 20.85
N ALA A 311 -16.02 4.22 20.63
CA ALA A 311 -16.55 4.55 19.32
C ALA A 311 -16.18 5.99 18.96
N MET A 312 -15.33 6.12 17.93
CA MET A 312 -14.86 7.41 17.44
C MET A 312 -15.78 7.89 16.33
N PHE A 313 -16.15 9.17 16.33
CA PHE A 313 -17.03 9.74 15.31
C PHE A 313 -16.75 11.24 15.15
N LEU A 314 -17.14 11.80 14.01
CA LEU A 314 -17.01 13.23 13.74
C LEU A 314 -18.36 13.94 13.77
N ARG A 315 -19.36 13.31 13.16
CA ARG A 315 -20.76 13.74 13.09
C ARG A 315 -21.67 12.51 13.14
N ASN A 316 -22.94 12.76 13.36
CA ASN A 316 -24.02 11.78 13.48
C ASN A 316 -25.33 12.42 12.98
N HIS A 317 -26.44 11.70 13.15
CA HIS A 317 -27.80 12.17 12.83
C HIS A 317 -28.33 13.32 13.70
N ASP A 318 -27.64 13.67 14.78
CA ASP A 318 -27.98 14.81 15.65
C ASP A 318 -27.14 16.04 15.34
N GLU A 319 -27.30 17.10 16.14
CA GLU A 319 -26.39 18.23 16.12
C GLU A 319 -24.98 17.87 16.64
N LEU A 320 -24.00 18.67 16.30
CA LEU A 320 -22.72 18.66 16.99
C LEU A 320 -22.97 19.19 18.40
N THR A 321 -23.14 18.27 19.34
CA THR A 321 -23.43 18.58 20.75
C THR A 321 -22.28 19.34 21.39
N LEU A 322 -22.62 20.38 22.14
CA LEU A 322 -21.73 21.20 22.95
C LEU A 322 -22.26 21.23 24.40
N GLU A 323 -22.92 20.17 24.85
CA GLU A 323 -23.36 20.04 26.24
C GLU A 323 -22.15 19.86 27.16
N MET A 324 -21.27 18.91 26.84
CA MET A 324 -20.11 18.52 27.66
C MET A 324 -18.82 19.27 27.24
N VAL A 325 -18.95 20.59 27.15
CA VAL A 325 -17.84 21.54 26.99
C VAL A 325 -18.03 22.69 27.98
N SER A 326 -16.95 23.41 28.30
CA SER A 326 -17.08 24.65 29.08
C SER A 326 -17.84 25.73 28.31
N ASP A 327 -18.37 26.72 29.03
CA ASP A 327 -19.10 27.83 28.43
C ASP A 327 -18.25 28.64 27.44
N GLU A 328 -16.94 28.78 27.72
CA GLU A 328 -15.99 29.49 26.86
C GLU A 328 -15.73 28.73 25.56
N GLU A 329 -15.54 27.41 25.64
CA GLU A 329 -15.39 26.54 24.47
C GLU A 329 -16.67 26.52 23.62
N ARG A 330 -17.85 26.50 24.25
CA ARG A 330 -19.14 26.57 23.56
C ARG A 330 -19.27 27.87 22.76
N ASP A 331 -19.01 29.02 23.38
CA ASP A 331 -19.04 30.32 22.68
C ASP A 331 -18.00 30.37 21.54
N TYR A 332 -16.82 29.80 21.76
CA TYR A 332 -15.82 29.64 20.70
C TYR A 332 -16.35 28.83 19.51
N MET A 333 -16.91 27.63 19.76
CA MET A 333 -17.46 26.77 18.73
C MET A 333 -18.58 27.45 17.94
N TYR A 334 -19.49 28.18 18.63
CA TYR A 334 -20.53 28.95 17.95
C TYR A 334 -19.97 30.06 17.05
N ARG A 335 -18.98 30.82 17.50
CA ARG A 335 -18.37 31.90 16.69
C ARG A 335 -17.70 31.37 15.42
N VAL A 336 -17.11 30.19 15.50
CA VAL A 336 -16.36 29.58 14.41
C VAL A 336 -17.28 28.86 13.43
N TYR A 337 -18.11 27.94 13.92
CA TYR A 337 -18.82 26.95 13.10
C TYR A 337 -20.30 27.27 12.88
N ALA A 338 -20.90 28.13 13.71
CA ALA A 338 -22.32 28.50 13.66
C ALA A 338 -22.53 30.03 13.69
N ARG A 339 -21.97 30.70 12.66
CA ARG A 339 -22.12 32.16 12.49
C ARG A 339 -23.57 32.58 12.27
N ASP A 340 -24.34 31.77 11.53
CA ASP A 340 -25.79 31.92 11.48
C ASP A 340 -26.39 31.29 12.74
N SER A 341 -27.14 32.08 13.51
CA SER A 341 -27.80 31.61 14.73
C SER A 341 -28.84 30.52 14.46
N ARG A 342 -29.37 30.42 13.24
CA ARG A 342 -30.29 29.34 12.84
C ARG A 342 -29.60 27.98 12.76
N ALA A 343 -28.28 27.93 12.58
CA ALA A 343 -27.55 26.67 12.61
C ALA A 343 -27.33 26.13 14.04
N ARG A 344 -27.73 26.88 15.07
CA ARG A 344 -27.71 26.48 16.47
C ARG A 344 -29.06 25.86 16.84
N ILE A 345 -29.03 24.83 17.68
CA ILE A 345 -30.21 24.17 18.25
C ILE A 345 -29.82 23.55 19.59
N ASN A 346 -30.70 23.62 20.59
CA ASN A 346 -30.40 23.21 21.96
C ASN A 346 -29.04 23.80 22.40
N LEU A 347 -28.13 22.95 22.86
CA LEU A 347 -26.73 23.29 23.13
C LEU A 347 -25.80 22.70 22.08
N GLY A 348 -26.05 22.92 20.79
CA GLY A 348 -25.20 22.38 19.71
C GLY A 348 -25.36 23.04 18.34
N ILE A 349 -24.76 22.42 17.32
CA ILE A 349 -24.68 22.94 15.94
C ILE A 349 -25.20 21.91 14.93
N ARG A 350 -26.35 22.16 14.30
CA ARG A 350 -27.03 21.25 13.36
C ARG A 350 -26.50 21.37 11.93
N ARG A 351 -25.23 21.03 11.73
CA ARG A 351 -24.56 21.03 10.42
C ARG A 351 -23.84 19.71 10.13
N ARG A 352 -23.65 19.40 8.85
CA ARG A 352 -22.86 18.25 8.37
C ARG A 352 -21.36 18.55 8.35
N LEU A 353 -20.55 17.50 8.19
CA LEU A 353 -19.09 17.59 8.23
C LEU A 353 -18.51 18.52 7.14
N ALA A 354 -18.87 18.32 5.87
CA ALA A 354 -18.34 19.14 4.78
C ALA A 354 -18.71 20.64 4.92
N PRO A 355 -19.96 21.00 5.28
CA PRO A 355 -20.33 22.37 5.64
C PRO A 355 -19.57 22.96 6.84
N LEU A 356 -19.31 22.18 7.89
CA LEU A 356 -18.47 22.62 9.02
C LEU A 356 -17.03 22.91 8.57
N MET A 357 -16.52 22.18 7.57
CA MET A 357 -15.19 22.39 6.99
C MET A 357 -15.13 23.47 5.91
N ASN A 358 -16.24 24.18 5.63
CA ASN A 358 -16.40 25.09 4.49
C ASN A 358 -16.01 24.43 3.15
N ASN A 359 -16.41 23.16 2.99
CA ASN A 359 -16.11 22.30 1.84
C ASN A 359 -14.60 22.19 1.47
N ASN A 360 -13.71 22.49 2.42
CA ASN A 360 -12.28 22.38 2.17
C ASN A 360 -11.87 20.91 2.21
N ARG A 361 -11.62 20.34 1.03
CA ARG A 361 -11.25 18.93 0.88
C ARG A 361 -10.10 18.49 1.79
N ARG A 362 -9.02 19.28 1.90
CA ARG A 362 -7.87 18.92 2.76
C ARG A 362 -8.26 18.84 4.23
N LYS A 363 -9.16 19.71 4.70
CA LYS A 363 -9.67 19.65 6.08
C LYS A 363 -10.53 18.41 6.31
N ILE A 364 -11.38 18.06 5.35
CA ILE A 364 -12.23 16.86 5.40
C ILE A 364 -11.36 15.59 5.43
N GLU A 365 -10.31 15.54 4.60
CA GLU A 365 -9.34 14.45 4.62
C GLU A 365 -8.61 14.39 5.97
N LEU A 366 -8.05 15.51 6.43
CA LEU A 366 -7.28 15.58 7.68
C LEU A 366 -8.09 15.10 8.90
N ILE A 367 -9.35 15.55 9.02
CA ILE A 367 -10.17 15.20 10.17
C ILE A 367 -10.65 13.74 10.13
N ASN A 368 -10.93 13.19 8.93
CA ASN A 368 -11.18 11.76 8.77
C ASN A 368 -9.90 10.93 9.01
N PHE A 369 -8.73 11.46 8.64
CA PHE A 369 -7.46 10.81 8.92
C PHE A 369 -7.20 10.67 10.42
N ILE A 370 -7.56 11.71 11.20
CA ILE A 370 -7.58 11.65 12.67
C ILE A 370 -8.59 10.60 13.15
N LEU A 371 -9.83 10.62 12.66
CA LEU A 371 -10.86 9.62 13.00
C LEU A 371 -10.37 8.18 12.82
N PHE A 372 -9.70 7.87 11.71
CA PHE A 372 -9.22 6.52 11.40
C PHE A 372 -7.95 6.11 12.15
N SER A 373 -7.23 7.07 12.75
CA SER A 373 -5.96 6.82 13.44
C SER A 373 -6.04 6.87 14.97
N PHE A 374 -7.11 7.42 15.54
CA PHE A 374 -7.34 7.47 16.98
C PHE A 374 -7.70 6.09 17.57
N PRO A 375 -7.47 5.87 18.89
CA PRO A 375 -7.79 4.62 19.55
C PRO A 375 -9.31 4.43 19.63
N GLY A 376 -9.79 3.43 18.89
CA GLY A 376 -11.20 3.07 18.89
C GLY A 376 -11.71 2.65 17.51
N THR A 377 -13.03 2.49 17.47
CA THR A 377 -13.80 2.01 16.33
C THR A 377 -14.45 3.21 15.64
N PRO A 378 -14.05 3.56 14.40
CA PRO A 378 -14.57 4.72 13.70
C PRO A 378 -16.00 4.47 13.21
N ILE A 379 -16.84 5.49 13.36
CA ILE A 379 -18.19 5.58 12.81
C ILE A 379 -18.21 6.67 11.73
N VAL A 380 -18.69 6.29 10.55
CA VAL A 380 -18.92 7.20 9.42
C VAL A 380 -20.42 7.44 9.27
N TYR A 381 -20.82 8.71 9.25
CA TYR A 381 -22.21 9.10 9.02
C TYR A 381 -22.53 9.12 7.53
N TYR A 382 -23.68 8.55 7.12
CA TYR A 382 -23.97 8.34 5.71
C TYR A 382 -23.90 9.62 4.89
N GLY A 383 -23.17 9.61 3.79
CA GLY A 383 -23.00 10.74 2.88
C GLY A 383 -21.80 11.64 3.19
N ASP A 384 -21.17 11.52 4.37
CA ASP A 384 -19.94 12.26 4.67
C ASP A 384 -18.75 11.77 3.83
N GLU A 385 -18.77 10.51 3.38
CA GLU A 385 -17.77 9.92 2.48
C GLU A 385 -17.78 10.53 1.08
N ILE A 386 -18.89 11.16 0.67
CA ILE A 386 -18.98 11.94 -0.56
C ILE A 386 -18.99 13.46 -0.28
N GLY A 387 -19.04 13.88 0.98
CA GLY A 387 -19.05 15.30 1.35
C GLY A 387 -20.42 15.96 1.18
N MET A 388 -21.50 15.26 1.52
CA MET A 388 -22.86 15.81 1.50
C MET A 388 -22.98 17.08 2.36
N GLY A 389 -23.81 18.01 1.87
CA GLY A 389 -24.19 19.23 2.56
C GLY A 389 -25.31 19.04 3.57
N ASP A 390 -25.78 20.15 4.12
CA ASP A 390 -26.93 20.20 5.02
C ASP A 390 -27.99 21.21 4.55
N ASN A 391 -29.19 21.13 5.14
CA ASN A 391 -30.24 22.13 5.01
C ASN A 391 -30.86 22.43 6.38
N TYR A 392 -30.16 23.23 7.19
CA TYR A 392 -30.59 23.61 8.54
C TYR A 392 -31.90 24.44 8.61
N HIS A 393 -32.58 24.69 7.48
CA HIS A 393 -33.91 25.30 7.42
C HIS A 393 -35.07 24.31 7.56
N LEU A 394 -34.83 23.00 7.50
CA LEU A 394 -35.88 21.97 7.50
C LEU A 394 -36.57 21.76 8.86
N GLY A 395 -36.08 22.40 9.93
CA GLY A 395 -36.62 22.24 11.29
C GLY A 395 -35.90 21.13 12.06
N ASP A 396 -35.89 21.26 13.40
CA ASP A 396 -35.14 20.39 14.33
C ASP A 396 -33.74 20.00 13.78
N ARG A 397 -33.46 18.69 13.63
CA ARG A 397 -32.23 18.09 13.14
C ARG A 397 -32.34 17.52 11.72
N ASP A 398 -33.50 17.65 11.07
CA ASP A 398 -33.76 17.11 9.73
C ASP A 398 -32.77 17.63 8.66
N GLY A 399 -32.17 18.79 8.90
CA GLY A 399 -31.18 19.38 8.01
C GLY A 399 -29.95 18.52 7.72
N VAL A 400 -29.61 17.56 8.59
CA VAL A 400 -28.50 16.60 8.34
C VAL A 400 -28.98 15.22 7.91
N ARG A 401 -30.30 15.01 7.82
CA ARG A 401 -30.96 13.72 7.57
C ARG A 401 -31.61 13.64 6.18
N THR A 402 -31.16 14.47 5.23
CA THR A 402 -31.70 14.50 3.86
C THR A 402 -31.38 13.23 3.07
N PRO A 403 -32.10 12.94 1.97
CA PRO A 403 -31.84 11.73 1.17
C PRO A 403 -30.38 11.62 0.69
N MET A 404 -29.83 10.40 0.69
CA MET A 404 -28.51 10.09 0.15
C MET A 404 -28.41 10.45 -1.35
N GLN A 405 -27.26 10.97 -1.77
CA GLN A 405 -27.05 11.47 -3.13
C GLN A 405 -26.32 10.43 -4.00
N TRP A 406 -27.08 9.56 -4.67
CA TRP A 406 -26.55 8.45 -5.47
C TRP A 406 -26.08 8.88 -6.87
N SER A 407 -26.85 9.70 -7.57
CA SER A 407 -26.55 10.08 -8.96
C SER A 407 -27.01 11.52 -9.25
N PRO A 408 -26.63 12.13 -10.39
CA PRO A 408 -27.13 13.44 -10.79
C PRO A 408 -28.59 13.40 -11.28
N ASP A 409 -29.24 12.23 -11.29
CA ASP A 409 -30.62 12.09 -11.75
C ASP A 409 -31.63 12.72 -10.77
N ARG A 410 -32.90 12.68 -11.18
CA ARG A 410 -34.06 13.08 -10.38
C ARG A 410 -33.95 12.56 -8.93
N ASN A 411 -34.20 13.47 -7.98
CA ASN A 411 -34.11 13.23 -6.54
C ASN A 411 -32.76 12.61 -6.13
N ALA A 412 -31.66 12.99 -6.78
CA ALA A 412 -30.32 12.47 -6.53
C ALA A 412 -30.18 10.95 -6.71
N GLY A 413 -31.05 10.32 -7.52
CA GLY A 413 -31.08 8.86 -7.65
C GLY A 413 -31.62 8.10 -6.43
N PHE A 414 -32.07 8.80 -5.38
CA PHE A 414 -32.67 8.19 -4.18
C PHE A 414 -34.05 7.58 -4.44
N SER A 415 -34.88 8.25 -5.25
CA SER A 415 -36.24 7.83 -5.62
C SER A 415 -36.65 8.42 -6.97
N ARG A 416 -37.61 7.81 -7.66
CA ARG A 416 -38.17 8.26 -8.94
C ARG A 416 -39.50 9.00 -8.81
N VAL A 417 -40.01 9.15 -7.59
CA VAL A 417 -41.31 9.81 -7.34
C VAL A 417 -41.30 11.30 -7.70
N ASN A 418 -42.49 11.90 -7.70
CA ASN A 418 -42.61 13.36 -7.66
C ASN A 418 -41.78 13.91 -6.49
N PRO A 419 -40.83 14.86 -6.70
CA PRO A 419 -40.01 15.42 -5.63
C PRO A 419 -40.82 15.93 -4.42
N GLN A 420 -42.06 16.38 -4.65
CA GLN A 420 -42.97 16.82 -3.58
C GLN A 420 -43.48 15.69 -2.67
N LYS A 421 -43.27 14.43 -3.05
CA LYS A 421 -43.62 13.25 -2.24
C LYS A 421 -42.44 12.71 -1.43
N LEU A 422 -41.23 13.25 -1.62
CA LEU A 422 -40.10 12.85 -0.79
C LEU A 422 -40.38 13.20 0.67
N TYR A 423 -39.96 12.32 1.58
CA TYR A 423 -40.10 12.58 3.02
C TYR A 423 -39.33 13.85 3.44
N LEU A 424 -38.17 14.11 2.83
CA LEU A 424 -37.41 15.35 2.89
C LEU A 424 -36.85 15.71 1.51
N PRO A 425 -36.67 17.01 1.20
CA PRO A 425 -36.08 17.42 -0.07
C PRO A 425 -34.59 17.04 -0.14
N THR A 426 -34.09 16.85 -1.35
CA THR A 426 -32.65 16.74 -1.61
C THR A 426 -31.94 18.09 -1.41
N ILE A 427 -30.62 18.07 -1.24
CA ILE A 427 -29.83 19.29 -1.14
C ILE A 427 -29.72 19.94 -2.52
N ILE A 428 -30.20 21.18 -2.61
CA ILE A 428 -30.18 22.01 -3.83
C ILE A 428 -29.30 23.26 -3.67
N ASP A 429 -28.56 23.35 -2.56
CA ASP A 429 -27.53 24.38 -2.40
C ASP A 429 -26.44 24.20 -3.49
N PRO A 430 -26.01 25.25 -4.22
CA PRO A 430 -25.06 25.10 -5.31
C PRO A 430 -23.72 24.46 -4.95
N GLU A 431 -23.24 24.60 -3.70
CA GLU A 431 -21.96 24.06 -3.26
C GLU A 431 -22.04 22.55 -2.98
N TYR A 432 -23.22 22.06 -2.58
CA TYR A 432 -23.47 20.66 -2.20
C TYR A 432 -24.51 19.97 -3.09
N HIS A 433 -24.88 20.58 -4.21
CA HIS A 433 -25.95 20.12 -5.09
C HIS A 433 -25.68 18.69 -5.56
N TYR A 434 -26.72 17.85 -5.56
CA TYR A 434 -26.57 16.44 -5.92
C TYR A 434 -26.07 16.20 -7.35
N GLU A 435 -26.22 17.16 -8.28
CA GLU A 435 -25.62 17.07 -9.62
C GLU A 435 -24.09 17.10 -9.60
N VAL A 436 -23.49 17.65 -8.55
CA VAL A 436 -22.04 17.74 -8.34
C VAL A 436 -21.58 16.70 -7.32
N VAL A 437 -22.24 16.67 -6.15
CA VAL A 437 -21.92 15.77 -5.05
C VAL A 437 -22.83 14.54 -5.11
N ASN A 438 -22.38 13.47 -5.75
CA ASN A 438 -23.08 12.19 -5.73
C ASN A 438 -22.12 11.01 -5.89
N VAL A 439 -22.58 9.82 -5.54
CA VAL A 439 -21.80 8.58 -5.61
C VAL A 439 -21.32 8.32 -7.05
N GLU A 440 -22.22 8.33 -8.05
CA GLU A 440 -21.89 8.02 -9.45
C GLU A 440 -20.77 8.90 -10.02
N ASN A 441 -20.82 10.22 -9.79
CA ASN A 441 -19.78 11.15 -10.21
C ASN A 441 -18.45 10.88 -9.51
N GLN A 442 -18.49 10.52 -8.22
CA GLN A 442 -17.30 10.25 -7.44
C GLN A 442 -16.71 8.86 -7.70
N GLU A 443 -17.51 7.89 -8.12
CA GLU A 443 -17.04 6.58 -8.58
C GLU A 443 -16.21 6.71 -9.86
N HIS A 444 -16.65 7.55 -10.81
CA HIS A 444 -15.91 7.79 -12.05
C HIS A 444 -14.63 8.63 -11.87
N ASN A 445 -14.48 9.37 -10.77
CA ASN A 445 -13.31 10.21 -10.49
C ASN A 445 -12.40 9.58 -9.45
N LEU A 446 -11.28 8.98 -9.86
CA LEU A 446 -10.30 8.32 -8.97
C LEU A 446 -9.67 9.22 -7.90
N SER A 447 -9.78 10.53 -8.04
CA SER A 447 -9.31 11.52 -7.07
C SER A 447 -10.45 12.07 -6.18
N SER A 448 -11.63 11.44 -6.21
CA SER A 448 -12.80 11.83 -5.41
C SER A 448 -12.62 11.57 -3.91
N LEU A 449 -13.57 12.05 -3.10
CA LEU A 449 -13.54 11.86 -1.65
C LEU A 449 -13.87 10.41 -1.33
N LEU A 450 -14.82 9.84 -2.08
CA LEU A 450 -15.18 8.44 -1.98
C LEU A 450 -13.96 7.51 -2.18
N TRP A 451 -13.17 7.72 -3.25
CA TRP A 451 -11.96 6.91 -3.50
C TRP A 451 -10.87 7.12 -2.45
N TRP A 452 -10.75 8.34 -1.92
CA TRP A 452 -9.84 8.61 -0.81
C TRP A 452 -10.29 7.88 0.47
N MET A 453 -11.58 7.93 0.82
CA MET A 453 -12.16 7.23 1.96
C MET A 453 -11.95 5.72 1.86
N ARG A 454 -12.28 5.13 0.70
CA ARG A 454 -12.03 3.70 0.41
C ARG A 454 -10.57 3.32 0.67
N ARG A 455 -9.63 4.14 0.18
CA ARG A 455 -8.18 3.89 0.34
C ARG A 455 -7.72 3.96 1.79
N VAL A 456 -8.19 4.95 2.55
CA VAL A 456 -7.82 5.12 3.96
C VAL A 456 -8.43 4.01 4.83
N ILE A 457 -9.69 3.64 4.58
CA ILE A 457 -10.35 2.52 5.25
C ILE A 457 -9.62 1.20 4.95
N ALA A 458 -9.32 0.93 3.67
CA ALA A 458 -8.58 -0.26 3.28
C ALA A 458 -7.20 -0.31 3.95
N MET A 459 -6.48 0.80 4.00
CA MET A 459 -5.18 0.88 4.67
C MET A 459 -5.29 0.66 6.18
N ARG A 460 -6.27 1.28 6.85
CA ARG A 460 -6.52 1.08 8.29
C ARG A 460 -6.73 -0.40 8.61
N LYS A 461 -7.48 -1.13 7.79
CA LYS A 461 -7.77 -2.56 8.01
C LYS A 461 -6.53 -3.46 7.95
N ARG A 462 -5.42 -3.00 7.36
CA ARG A 462 -4.16 -3.76 7.31
C ARG A 462 -3.38 -3.74 8.61
N PHE A 463 -3.65 -2.77 9.49
CA PHE A 463 -2.91 -2.58 10.74
C PHE A 463 -3.85 -2.69 11.94
N LYS A 464 -3.65 -3.72 12.77
CA LYS A 464 -4.41 -3.91 14.01
C LYS A 464 -4.10 -2.83 15.04
N ALA A 465 -2.94 -2.17 14.94
CA ALA A 465 -2.55 -1.05 15.79
C ALA A 465 -3.59 0.07 15.83
N PHE A 466 -4.34 0.34 14.76
CA PHE A 466 -5.36 1.39 14.78
C PHE A 466 -6.60 1.02 15.60
N GLY A 467 -7.04 -0.25 15.54
CA GLY A 467 -8.18 -0.72 16.30
C GLY A 467 -7.82 -1.06 17.75
N ARG A 468 -6.71 -1.78 17.96
CA ARG A 468 -6.38 -2.43 19.24
C ARG A 468 -5.14 -1.88 19.94
N GLY A 469 -4.36 -1.02 19.27
CA GLY A 469 -3.11 -0.52 19.81
C GLY A 469 -3.29 0.58 20.84
N SER A 470 -2.32 0.71 21.74
CA SER A 470 -2.20 1.86 22.63
C SER A 470 -1.96 3.14 21.83
N ILE A 471 -2.12 4.30 22.48
CA ILE A 471 -1.72 5.60 21.95
C ILE A 471 -0.60 6.18 22.81
N GLU A 472 0.48 6.62 22.19
CA GLU A 472 1.55 7.35 22.87
C GLU A 472 1.84 8.65 22.13
N PHE A 473 1.61 9.80 22.77
CA PHE A 473 1.89 11.09 22.13
C PHE A 473 3.40 11.34 22.02
N VAL A 474 3.83 11.68 20.81
CA VAL A 474 5.23 11.98 20.52
C VAL A 474 5.48 13.45 20.83
N LYS A 475 6.49 13.70 21.65
CA LYS A 475 6.91 15.07 21.97
C LYS A 475 7.42 15.74 20.70
N SER A 476 6.78 16.85 20.35
CA SER A 476 7.21 17.71 19.26
C SER A 476 7.32 19.16 19.72
N ASP A 477 8.27 19.90 19.14
CA ASP A 477 8.50 21.32 19.40
C ASP A 477 7.45 22.26 18.79
N ASN A 478 6.60 21.75 17.89
CA ASN A 478 5.62 22.54 17.15
C ASN A 478 4.17 22.21 17.60
N PRO A 479 3.47 23.12 18.28
CA PRO A 479 2.11 22.88 18.77
C PRO A 479 1.07 22.69 17.64
N ARG A 480 1.40 23.09 16.41
CA ARG A 480 0.52 22.94 15.24
C ARG A 480 0.55 21.53 14.64
N VAL A 481 1.47 20.68 15.10
CA VAL A 481 1.64 19.32 14.59
C VAL A 481 1.25 18.33 15.67
N LEU A 482 0.19 17.56 15.42
CA LEU A 482 -0.19 16.43 16.26
C LEU A 482 0.61 15.20 15.82
N ALA A 483 1.35 14.59 16.75
CA ALA A 483 2.13 13.39 16.49
C ALA A 483 1.93 12.37 17.60
N PHE A 484 1.68 11.11 17.24
CA PHE A 484 1.50 10.01 18.19
C PHE A 484 1.81 8.67 17.55
N LEU A 485 2.11 7.69 18.38
CA LEU A 485 2.32 6.30 17.98
C LEU A 485 1.08 5.47 18.30
N ARG A 486 0.77 4.53 17.41
CA ARG A 486 -0.15 3.42 17.65
C ARG A 486 0.67 2.14 17.75
N ILE A 487 0.61 1.47 18.89
CA ILE A 487 1.46 0.31 19.17
C ILE A 487 0.60 -0.89 19.51
N HIS A 488 0.75 -1.97 18.75
CA HIS A 488 0.09 -3.24 19.04
C HIS A 488 1.00 -4.39 18.62
N GLU A 489 1.38 -5.22 19.60
CA GLU A 489 2.30 -6.34 19.37
C GLU A 489 3.60 -5.89 18.67
N GLY A 490 3.83 -6.32 17.43
CA GLY A 490 4.98 -5.92 16.61
C GLY A 490 4.75 -4.71 15.70
N GLU A 491 3.52 -4.21 15.61
CA GLU A 491 3.16 -3.05 14.79
C GLU A 491 3.42 -1.74 15.54
N HIS A 492 4.24 -0.87 14.94
CA HIS A 492 4.50 0.48 15.46
C HIS A 492 4.21 1.53 14.39
N ILE A 493 3.06 2.19 14.48
CA ILE A 493 2.63 3.16 13.47
C ILE A 493 2.75 4.59 14.01
N LEU A 494 3.65 5.37 13.44
CA LEU A 494 3.79 6.80 13.74
C LEU A 494 2.80 7.61 12.89
N VAL A 495 1.90 8.29 13.56
CA VAL A 495 0.92 9.21 12.95
C VAL A 495 1.40 10.64 13.14
N VAL A 496 1.47 11.41 12.05
CA VAL A 496 1.85 12.83 12.08
C VAL A 496 0.84 13.64 11.28
N VAL A 497 0.33 14.73 11.85
CA VAL A 497 -0.79 15.52 11.32
C VAL A 497 -0.48 17.00 11.50
N ASN A 498 -0.39 17.75 10.40
CA ASN A 498 -0.30 19.22 10.44
C ASN A 498 -1.70 19.82 10.54
N LEU A 499 -2.03 20.44 11.66
CA LEU A 499 -3.33 21.12 11.85
C LEU A 499 -3.38 22.50 11.20
N SER A 500 -2.24 23.04 10.76
CA SER A 500 -2.14 24.40 10.25
C SER A 500 -2.42 24.49 8.75
N ARG A 501 -3.07 25.60 8.35
CA ARG A 501 -3.27 25.98 6.95
C ARG A 501 -2.00 26.35 6.19
N PHE A 502 -0.88 26.45 6.88
CA PHE A 502 0.44 26.73 6.33
C PHE A 502 1.37 25.54 6.51
N SER A 503 2.42 25.48 5.68
CA SER A 503 3.51 24.53 5.87
C SER A 503 4.15 24.70 7.26
N GLN A 504 4.51 23.58 7.86
CA GLN A 504 5.14 23.50 9.18
C GLN A 504 6.42 22.67 9.09
N VAL A 505 7.30 22.86 10.06
CA VAL A 505 8.41 21.94 10.34
C VAL A 505 8.27 21.54 11.79
N THR A 506 8.46 20.27 12.09
CA THR A 506 8.51 19.77 13.47
C THR A 506 9.78 18.98 13.69
N SER A 507 10.31 19.08 14.90
CA SER A 507 11.30 18.18 15.46
C SER A 507 10.60 17.27 16.49
N MET A 508 10.72 15.96 16.32
CA MET A 508 10.04 14.94 17.13
C MET A 508 11.06 14.06 17.87
N ASP A 509 10.83 13.77 19.15
CA ASP A 509 11.65 12.79 19.88
C ASP A 509 11.22 11.36 19.52
N LEU A 510 11.98 10.73 18.63
CA LEU A 510 11.80 9.32 18.23
C LEU A 510 12.99 8.47 18.70
N SER A 511 13.75 8.93 19.69
CA SER A 511 15.01 8.29 20.12
C SER A 511 14.85 6.81 20.52
N ALA A 512 13.69 6.41 21.04
CA ALA A 512 13.34 5.01 21.33
C ALA A 512 13.30 4.09 20.10
N TYR A 513 13.17 4.65 18.90
CA TYR A 513 13.09 3.96 17.62
C TYR A 513 14.36 4.14 16.78
N ALA A 514 15.47 4.59 17.39
CA ALA A 514 16.73 4.78 16.69
C ALA A 514 17.19 3.50 15.96
N GLY A 515 17.60 3.66 14.71
CA GLY A 515 17.97 2.55 13.81
C GLY A 515 16.80 1.94 13.03
N ARG A 516 15.56 2.39 13.25
CA ARG A 516 14.41 2.02 12.41
C ARG A 516 14.21 3.03 11.27
N THR A 517 13.72 2.57 10.12
CA THR A 517 13.38 3.41 8.97
C THR A 517 11.86 3.67 8.95
N PRO A 518 11.39 4.92 9.05
CA PRO A 518 9.99 5.23 8.83
C PRO A 518 9.60 4.96 7.37
N VAL A 519 8.55 4.17 7.15
CA VAL A 519 8.03 3.86 5.81
C VAL A 519 6.62 4.39 5.68
N ASP A 520 6.36 5.28 4.73
CA ASP A 520 5.00 5.78 4.48
C ASP A 520 4.10 4.62 4.02
N VAL A 521 3.03 4.33 4.76
CA VAL A 521 2.19 3.14 4.52
C VAL A 521 1.41 3.22 3.21
N PHE A 522 1.17 4.42 2.68
CA PHE A 522 0.44 4.59 1.43
C PHE A 522 1.34 4.43 0.20
N SER A 523 2.54 5.02 0.20
CA SER A 523 3.45 4.98 -0.95
C SER A 523 4.54 3.90 -0.87
N GLY A 524 4.79 3.34 0.32
CA GLY A 524 5.95 2.48 0.59
C GLY A 524 7.28 3.24 0.58
N THR A 525 7.25 4.57 0.54
CA THR A 525 8.46 5.40 0.49
C THR A 525 9.18 5.32 1.83
N ARG A 526 10.47 4.96 1.78
CA ARG A 526 11.36 4.97 2.94
C ARG A 526 11.85 6.39 3.20
N PHE A 527 11.65 6.86 4.43
CA PHE A 527 12.17 8.12 4.93
C PHE A 527 13.54 7.92 5.59
N PRO A 528 14.30 8.99 5.87
CA PRO A 528 15.57 8.88 6.59
C PRO A 528 15.45 8.07 7.88
N ASP A 529 16.48 7.31 8.21
CA ASP A 529 16.47 6.49 9.43
C ASP A 529 16.36 7.36 10.68
N VAL A 530 15.63 6.84 11.67
CA VAL A 530 15.54 7.48 12.98
C VAL A 530 16.91 7.42 13.66
N LYS A 531 17.43 8.57 14.05
CA LYS A 531 18.70 8.72 14.78
C LYS A 531 18.43 8.92 16.28
N ALA A 532 19.50 9.01 17.07
CA ALA A 532 19.39 9.40 18.48
C ALA A 532 18.99 10.88 18.65
N ASP A 533 19.28 11.71 17.65
CA ASP A 533 18.86 13.11 17.60
C ASP A 533 17.38 13.25 17.20
N PRO A 534 16.69 14.33 17.60
CA PRO A 534 15.31 14.59 17.22
C PRO A 534 15.06 14.53 15.70
N TYR A 535 14.00 13.83 15.32
CA TYR A 535 13.62 13.58 13.94
C TYR A 535 12.90 14.79 13.33
N VAL A 536 13.48 15.39 12.30
CA VAL A 536 12.93 16.61 11.66
C VAL A 536 12.11 16.25 10.44
N LEU A 537 10.85 16.71 10.41
CA LEU A 537 9.92 16.46 9.30
C LEU A 537 9.30 17.78 8.80
N PRO A 538 9.52 18.16 7.53
CA PRO A 538 8.75 19.23 6.89
C PRO A 538 7.38 18.71 6.44
N LEU A 539 6.34 19.52 6.64
CA LEU A 539 4.93 19.22 6.34
C LEU A 539 4.32 20.37 5.52
N GLY A 540 3.64 20.06 4.43
CA GLY A 540 2.80 21.00 3.70
C GLY A 540 1.49 21.32 4.45
N GLN A 541 0.66 22.20 3.89
CA GLN A 541 -0.60 22.63 4.49
C GLN A 541 -1.56 21.45 4.70
N TYR A 542 -2.01 21.22 5.94
CA TYR A 542 -2.87 20.08 6.28
C TYR A 542 -2.32 18.72 5.83
N ASP A 543 -0.99 18.57 5.72
CA ASP A 543 -0.39 17.28 5.40
C ASP A 543 -0.49 16.33 6.58
N TYR A 544 -0.50 15.04 6.27
CA TYR A 544 -0.61 13.97 7.24
C TYR A 544 0.14 12.73 6.75
N TYR A 545 0.66 11.94 7.69
CA TYR A 545 1.43 10.71 7.42
C TYR A 545 1.08 9.61 8.41
N TRP A 546 1.05 8.38 7.92
CA TRP A 546 1.16 7.16 8.70
C TRP A 546 2.47 6.49 8.28
N PHE A 547 3.41 6.38 9.21
CA PHE A 547 4.69 5.70 9.01
C PHE A 547 4.71 4.38 9.76
N ASP A 548 5.05 3.31 9.06
CA ASP A 548 5.41 2.04 9.69
C ASP A 548 6.85 2.10 10.20
N LEU A 549 7.01 1.81 11.49
CA LEU A 549 8.27 1.69 12.22
C LEU A 549 8.50 0.26 12.74
N SER A 550 7.83 -0.73 12.16
CA SER A 550 7.96 -2.14 12.55
C SER A 550 9.31 -2.72 12.11
N GLU A 551 9.81 -3.72 12.85
CA GLU A 551 11.08 -4.38 12.52
C GLU A 551 10.90 -5.35 11.35
N GLU A 552 11.18 -4.93 10.12
CA GLU A 552 11.35 -5.89 9.02
C GLU A 552 12.70 -5.78 8.29
N ALA A 553 13.36 -6.94 8.22
CA ALA A 553 14.34 -7.38 7.22
C ALA A 553 15.86 -7.08 7.38
N ASP A 554 16.38 -6.78 8.58
CA ASP A 554 17.85 -6.62 8.77
C ASP A 554 18.54 -7.70 9.63
N LYS A 555 17.84 -8.77 10.03
CA LYS A 555 18.43 -9.82 10.90
C LYS A 555 19.49 -10.72 10.24
N GLU A 556 19.70 -10.66 8.92
CA GLU A 556 20.82 -11.40 8.26
C GLU A 556 22.18 -10.68 8.31
N ALA A 557 22.24 -9.39 8.67
CA ALA A 557 23.50 -8.63 8.75
C ALA A 557 24.35 -8.95 10.02
N ALA A 558 23.78 -9.65 11.01
CA ALA A 558 24.32 -9.79 12.36
C ALA A 558 25.33 -10.93 12.59
N ALA A 559 26.15 -11.29 11.60
CA ALA A 559 27.31 -12.15 11.87
C ALA A 559 28.44 -11.31 12.51
N PRO A 560 29.01 -11.70 13.66
CA PRO A 560 30.02 -10.89 14.36
C PRO A 560 31.25 -10.64 13.47
N LEU A 561 31.66 -9.37 13.38
CA LEU A 561 32.86 -8.95 12.66
C LEU A 561 34.10 -9.65 13.25
N ARG A 562 34.98 -10.16 12.38
CA ARG A 562 36.23 -10.79 12.83
C ARG A 562 37.22 -9.72 13.25
N GLN A 563 37.88 -9.91 14.39
CA GLN A 563 38.92 -9.01 14.88
C GLN A 563 40.33 -9.46 14.46
N ILE A 564 41.14 -8.50 14.02
CA ILE A 564 42.50 -8.71 13.55
C ILE A 564 43.46 -7.82 14.35
N THR A 565 44.50 -8.42 14.93
CA THR A 565 45.51 -7.67 15.71
C THR A 565 46.85 -7.57 14.97
N LEU A 566 47.42 -6.37 14.90
CA LEU A 566 48.73 -6.04 14.37
C LEU A 566 49.65 -5.47 15.47
N LYS A 567 50.96 -5.75 15.36
CA LYS A 567 51.98 -5.17 16.27
C LYS A 567 52.16 -3.68 15.98
N ARG A 568 52.42 -2.89 17.02
CA ARG A 568 52.71 -1.44 16.94
C ARG A 568 53.88 -1.20 15.97
N GLY A 569 53.69 -0.36 14.95
CA GLY A 569 54.68 -0.09 13.90
C GLY A 569 54.55 -0.92 12.61
N ALA A 570 53.68 -1.94 12.58
CA ALA A 570 53.32 -2.67 11.36
C ALA A 570 52.35 -1.82 10.51
N ARG A 571 52.86 -0.77 9.84
CA ARG A 571 52.06 0.09 8.95
C ARG A 571 51.73 -0.58 7.61
N ASP A 572 52.47 -1.62 7.22
CA ASP A 572 52.17 -2.46 6.06
C ASP A 572 51.44 -3.73 6.52
N TYR A 573 50.13 -3.76 6.29
CA TYR A 573 49.29 -4.91 6.62
C TYR A 573 49.24 -5.95 5.49
N MET A 574 50.05 -5.84 4.43
CA MET A 574 50.21 -6.87 3.40
C MET A 574 51.34 -7.87 3.69
N GLY A 575 51.92 -7.84 4.90
CA GLY A 575 52.92 -8.82 5.31
C GLY A 575 52.42 -10.28 5.28
N PRO A 576 53.33 -11.29 5.20
CA PRO A 576 52.95 -12.70 4.93
C PRO A 576 51.90 -13.29 5.88
N ALA A 577 51.98 -12.97 7.17
CA ALA A 577 51.03 -13.48 8.17
C ALA A 577 49.62 -12.88 8.03
N MET A 578 49.53 -11.59 7.65
CA MET A 578 48.24 -10.95 7.41
C MET A 578 47.65 -11.39 6.07
N ARG A 579 48.47 -11.45 5.00
CA ARG A 579 48.04 -11.96 3.69
C ARG A 579 47.39 -13.34 3.83
N LYS A 580 48.02 -14.24 4.60
CA LYS A 580 47.45 -15.56 4.92
C LYS A 580 46.10 -15.48 5.64
N ARG A 581 45.95 -14.62 6.65
CA ARG A 581 44.65 -14.41 7.36
C ARG A 581 43.56 -13.85 6.45
N LEU A 582 43.91 -12.90 5.57
CA LEU A 582 43.00 -12.30 4.60
C LEU A 582 42.46 -13.35 3.63
N GLU A 583 43.35 -14.21 3.10
CA GLU A 583 43.04 -15.31 2.19
C GLU A 583 42.21 -16.43 2.85
N GLU A 584 42.58 -16.85 4.06
CA GLU A 584 41.95 -18.01 4.71
C GLU A 584 40.56 -17.70 5.27
N THR A 585 40.32 -16.49 5.79
CA THR A 585 39.11 -16.24 6.60
C THR A 585 38.41 -14.91 6.37
N VAL A 586 39.14 -13.80 6.21
CA VAL A 586 38.53 -12.47 6.30
C VAL A 586 37.77 -12.10 5.03
N ILE A 587 38.42 -12.20 3.86
CA ILE A 587 37.81 -11.78 2.58
C ILE A 587 36.60 -12.65 2.27
N ALA A 588 36.71 -13.98 2.38
CA ALA A 588 35.60 -14.89 2.12
C ALA A 588 34.43 -14.68 3.09
N SER A 589 34.70 -14.30 4.36
CA SER A 589 33.65 -13.98 5.33
C SER A 589 32.92 -12.69 4.97
N HIS A 590 33.66 -11.63 4.62
CA HIS A 590 33.08 -10.35 4.19
C HIS A 590 32.23 -10.52 2.93
N LEU A 591 32.77 -11.18 1.89
CA LEU A 591 32.06 -11.40 0.62
C LEU A 591 30.78 -12.21 0.79
N ARG A 592 30.73 -13.19 1.71
CA ARG A 592 29.47 -13.88 2.05
C ARG A 592 28.45 -12.95 2.69
N ARG A 593 28.90 -12.07 3.60
CA ARG A 593 28.01 -11.15 4.32
C ARG A 593 27.44 -10.05 3.42
N VAL A 594 28.23 -9.53 2.48
CA VAL A 594 27.78 -8.50 1.52
C VAL A 594 27.15 -9.08 0.26
N GLY A 595 26.77 -10.36 0.27
CA GLY A 595 26.01 -10.99 -0.82
C GLY A 595 26.77 -11.14 -2.14
N TRP A 596 28.08 -11.44 -2.12
CA TRP A 596 28.86 -11.62 -3.36
C TRP A 596 28.24 -12.71 -4.26
N PRO A 597 28.16 -12.50 -5.60
CA PRO A 597 27.54 -13.45 -6.53
C PRO A 597 28.06 -14.88 -6.38
N GLY A 598 27.15 -15.77 -5.99
CA GLY A 598 27.42 -17.19 -5.79
C GLY A 598 28.21 -17.58 -4.54
N ALA A 599 28.44 -16.66 -3.61
CA ALA A 599 29.16 -16.96 -2.37
C ALA A 599 28.42 -17.93 -1.44
N LYS A 600 27.08 -17.86 -1.38
CA LYS A 600 26.22 -18.76 -0.59
C LYS A 600 26.04 -20.11 -1.30
N TRP A 601 25.45 -20.13 -2.50
CA TRP A 601 25.07 -21.38 -3.19
C TRP A 601 26.24 -22.23 -3.73
N ARG A 602 27.30 -21.63 -4.30
CA ARG A 602 28.51 -22.40 -4.70
C ARG A 602 29.37 -22.77 -3.50
N GLY A 603 29.05 -22.22 -2.33
CA GLY A 603 29.81 -22.38 -1.10
C GLY A 603 31.21 -21.81 -1.23
N LEU A 604 31.35 -20.48 -1.20
CA LEU A 604 32.66 -19.80 -1.21
C LEU A 604 33.51 -20.36 -0.06
N SER A 605 34.62 -21.01 -0.42
CA SER A 605 35.45 -21.78 0.50
C SER A 605 36.75 -21.05 0.83
N LYS A 606 37.36 -20.39 -0.16
CA LYS A 606 38.68 -19.76 -0.03
C LYS A 606 38.81 -18.53 -0.93
N ALA A 607 39.57 -17.53 -0.47
CA ALA A 607 40.06 -16.43 -1.29
C ALA A 607 41.60 -16.51 -1.40
N ARG A 608 42.16 -16.19 -2.57
CA ARG A 608 43.62 -16.14 -2.81
C ARG A 608 43.99 -14.80 -3.43
N ILE A 609 44.90 -14.06 -2.82
CA ILE A 609 45.34 -12.76 -3.34
C ILE A 609 46.37 -13.03 -4.44
N MET A 610 45.96 -12.81 -5.69
CA MET A 610 46.75 -13.04 -6.88
C MET A 610 47.76 -11.93 -7.14
N ASP A 611 47.38 -10.68 -6.87
CA ASP A 611 48.23 -9.52 -7.12
C ASP A 611 47.86 -8.38 -6.16
N VAL A 612 48.84 -7.54 -5.85
CA VAL A 612 48.71 -6.42 -4.90
C VAL A 612 49.27 -5.16 -5.55
N PHE A 613 48.45 -4.11 -5.61
CA PHE A 613 48.81 -2.84 -6.23
C PHE A 613 48.80 -1.72 -5.17
N PRO A 614 49.96 -1.23 -4.72
CA PRO A 614 50.04 -0.04 -3.89
C PRO A 614 49.51 1.19 -4.63
N VAL A 615 48.71 2.02 -3.96
CA VAL A 615 48.11 3.23 -4.55
C VAL A 615 49.01 4.44 -4.26
N PRO A 616 49.72 5.02 -5.25
CA PRO A 616 50.73 6.00 -4.91
C PRO A 616 50.12 7.36 -4.58
N GLY A 617 50.47 7.87 -3.40
CA GLY A 617 49.88 9.07 -2.77
C GLY A 617 48.91 8.74 -1.64
N LEU A 618 48.52 7.47 -1.46
CA LEU A 618 47.68 7.00 -0.35
C LEU A 618 48.42 5.90 0.41
N ASP A 619 48.91 6.24 1.59
CA ASP A 619 49.49 5.24 2.48
C ASP A 619 48.39 4.27 2.94
N GLN A 620 48.73 2.99 3.09
CA GLN A 620 47.85 1.96 3.65
C GLN A 620 46.57 1.69 2.83
N VAL A 621 46.64 1.88 1.51
CA VAL A 621 45.61 1.47 0.56
C VAL A 621 46.24 0.56 -0.49
N TYR A 622 45.63 -0.61 -0.68
CA TYR A 622 46.05 -1.57 -1.70
C TYR A 622 44.85 -1.98 -2.55
N PHE A 623 45.04 -2.01 -3.87
CA PHE A 623 44.09 -2.71 -4.74
C PHE A 623 44.51 -4.16 -4.84
N LEU A 624 43.55 -5.07 -4.66
CA LEU A 624 43.78 -6.49 -4.63
C LEU A 624 43.10 -7.14 -5.83
N LEU A 625 43.83 -7.99 -6.53
CA LEU A 625 43.24 -8.97 -7.45
C LEU A 625 43.12 -10.29 -6.69
N ILE A 626 41.91 -10.82 -6.56
CA ILE A 626 41.61 -11.95 -5.69
C ILE A 626 40.94 -13.05 -6.52
N GLU A 627 41.45 -14.28 -6.43
CA GLU A 627 40.79 -15.47 -6.94
C GLU A 627 39.90 -16.08 -5.84
N LEU A 628 38.66 -16.37 -6.16
CA LEU A 628 37.64 -16.90 -5.26
C LEU A 628 37.36 -18.35 -5.63
N SER A 629 37.62 -19.28 -4.71
CA SER A 629 37.37 -20.71 -4.89
C SER A 629 36.08 -21.12 -4.20
N TYR A 630 35.27 -21.92 -4.89
CA TYR A 630 33.99 -22.40 -4.42
C TYR A 630 34.01 -23.93 -4.20
N LYS A 631 33.04 -24.47 -3.45
CA LYS A 631 32.86 -25.92 -3.30
C LYS A 631 32.36 -26.58 -4.59
N SER A 632 31.68 -25.83 -5.45
CA SER A 632 31.21 -26.28 -6.77
C SER A 632 31.38 -25.17 -7.83
N GLY A 633 31.65 -25.55 -9.08
CA GLY A 633 31.87 -24.62 -10.19
C GLY A 633 33.33 -24.17 -10.37
N THR A 634 33.55 -23.22 -11.28
CA THR A 634 34.86 -22.64 -11.56
C THR A 634 35.20 -21.49 -10.60
N PRO A 635 36.49 -21.23 -10.32
CA PRO A 635 36.90 -20.04 -9.57
C PRO A 635 36.55 -18.75 -10.31
N ASP A 636 36.26 -17.70 -9.55
CA ASP A 636 36.06 -16.34 -10.08
C ASP A 636 37.26 -15.44 -9.74
N MET A 637 37.42 -14.32 -10.45
CA MET A 637 38.30 -13.24 -10.01
C MET A 637 37.50 -12.01 -9.55
N CYS A 638 38.05 -11.29 -8.57
CA CYS A 638 37.51 -10.06 -8.01
C CYS A 638 38.61 -9.00 -7.93
N PHE A 639 38.25 -7.75 -8.22
CA PHE A 639 39.09 -6.58 -7.98
C PHE A 639 38.50 -5.78 -6.82
N MET A 640 39.25 -5.62 -5.73
CA MET A 640 38.77 -4.97 -4.52
C MET A 640 39.86 -4.09 -3.88
N PRO A 641 39.60 -2.79 -3.64
CA PRO A 641 40.45 -1.95 -2.83
C PRO A 641 40.24 -2.28 -1.35
N LEU A 642 41.33 -2.28 -0.60
CA LEU A 642 41.33 -2.52 0.82
C LEU A 642 42.04 -1.33 1.48
N ALA A 643 41.42 -0.74 2.50
CA ALA A 643 41.94 0.42 3.20
C ALA A 643 41.80 0.27 4.72
N GLN A 644 42.66 0.94 5.48
CA GLN A 644 42.52 1.09 6.93
C GLN A 644 41.79 2.41 7.27
N ALA A 645 41.00 2.37 8.34
CA ALA A 645 40.39 3.54 8.97
C ALA A 645 40.65 3.51 10.48
N PHE A 646 40.94 4.66 11.08
CA PHE A 646 41.21 4.82 12.52
C PHE A 646 40.51 6.08 13.04
N GLY A 647 40.32 6.19 14.36
CA GLY A 647 39.74 7.38 14.99
C GLY A 647 38.33 7.67 14.48
N ASP A 648 38.08 8.91 14.09
CA ASP A 648 36.75 9.37 13.63
C ASP A 648 36.32 8.68 12.32
N ASP A 649 37.25 8.39 11.40
CA ASP A 649 36.94 7.63 10.18
C ASP A 649 36.44 6.22 10.52
N ALA A 650 37.08 5.55 11.49
CA ALA A 650 36.65 4.23 11.92
C ALA A 650 35.26 4.25 12.59
N ARG A 651 34.90 5.35 13.25
CA ARG A 651 33.56 5.53 13.81
C ARG A 651 32.53 5.73 12.70
N PHE A 652 32.82 6.62 11.76
CA PHE A 652 31.98 6.88 10.58
C PHE A 652 31.66 5.59 9.81
N TYR A 653 32.66 4.79 9.46
CA TYR A 653 32.41 3.53 8.71
C TYR A 653 31.68 2.46 9.52
N ARG A 654 31.75 2.50 10.86
CA ARG A 654 31.00 1.57 11.71
C ARG A 654 29.51 1.93 11.78
N GLU A 655 29.22 3.22 11.83
CA GLU A 655 27.87 3.76 12.06
C GLU A 655 27.13 4.03 10.75
N GLU A 656 27.76 4.72 9.80
CA GLU A 656 27.09 5.23 8.59
C GLU A 656 27.29 4.30 7.36
N GLU A 657 28.30 3.41 7.38
CA GLU A 657 28.61 2.50 6.24
C GLU A 657 29.01 1.07 6.68
N PRO A 658 28.20 0.38 7.51
CA PRO A 658 28.59 -0.88 8.16
C PRO A 658 28.90 -2.03 7.18
N LEU A 659 28.25 -2.04 6.00
CA LEU A 659 28.52 -3.03 4.95
C LEU A 659 29.91 -2.86 4.33
N SER A 660 30.53 -1.68 4.42
CA SER A 660 31.90 -1.44 3.95
C SER A 660 32.95 -2.13 4.83
N VAL A 661 32.61 -2.48 6.08
CA VAL A 661 33.58 -2.98 7.06
C VAL A 661 34.00 -4.41 6.76
N VAL A 662 35.24 -4.65 6.41
CA VAL A 662 35.77 -5.99 6.12
C VAL A 662 36.10 -6.75 7.41
N ALA A 663 36.72 -6.08 8.39
CA ALA A 663 37.09 -6.65 9.69
C ALA A 663 37.38 -5.55 10.72
N GLU A 664 37.29 -5.89 12.00
CA GLU A 664 37.85 -5.04 13.05
C GLU A 664 39.37 -5.14 13.08
N LEU A 665 40.05 -4.02 13.29
CA LEU A 665 41.49 -3.93 13.31
C LEU A 665 41.99 -3.33 14.62
N LYS A 666 42.96 -3.98 15.26
CA LYS A 666 43.65 -3.45 16.43
C LYS A 666 45.14 -3.35 16.16
N VAL A 667 45.70 -2.15 16.16
CA VAL A 667 47.13 -1.89 15.92
C VAL A 667 47.77 -1.39 17.21
N GLY A 668 48.41 -2.29 17.97
CA GLY A 668 48.89 -1.96 19.32
C GLY A 668 47.72 -1.62 20.27
N SER A 669 47.64 -0.38 20.73
CA SER A 669 46.54 0.16 21.56
C SER A 669 45.37 0.71 20.73
N ASP A 670 45.59 0.96 19.45
CA ASP A 670 44.69 1.77 18.63
C ASP A 670 43.66 0.86 17.95
N GLU A 671 42.39 1.18 18.14
CA GLU A 671 41.27 0.48 17.51
C GLU A 671 40.90 1.16 16.19
N GLY A 672 40.65 0.36 15.18
CA GLY A 672 40.33 0.80 13.83
C GLY A 672 39.58 -0.28 13.06
N LEU A 673 39.42 -0.04 11.77
CA LEU A 673 38.70 -0.93 10.86
C LEU A 673 39.53 -1.20 9.62
N LEU A 674 39.36 -2.40 9.08
CA LEU A 674 39.70 -2.72 7.72
C LEU A 674 38.42 -2.58 6.89
N ILE A 675 38.43 -1.73 5.87
CA ILE A 675 37.24 -1.41 5.07
C ILE A 675 37.47 -1.69 3.59
N ASN A 676 36.37 -1.91 2.87
CA ASN A 676 36.35 -1.92 1.42
C ASN A 676 36.58 -0.48 0.93
N GLY A 677 37.70 -0.25 0.25
CA GLY A 677 38.17 1.08 -0.08
C GLY A 677 37.26 1.85 -1.05
N TYR A 678 36.30 1.20 -1.72
CA TYR A 678 35.34 1.90 -2.58
C TYR A 678 34.54 2.96 -1.83
N TYR A 679 34.35 2.80 -0.53
CA TYR A 679 33.61 3.74 0.34
C TYR A 679 34.48 4.91 0.83
N ARG A 680 35.79 4.90 0.62
CA ARG A 680 36.70 6.01 0.96
C ARG A 680 36.86 6.96 -0.23
N ARG A 681 36.62 8.25 0.01
CA ARG A 681 36.58 9.28 -1.04
C ARG A 681 37.90 9.41 -1.80
N ASP A 682 39.01 9.50 -1.08
CA ASP A 682 40.35 9.62 -1.64
C ASP A 682 40.73 8.41 -2.52
N VAL A 683 40.26 7.20 -2.19
CA VAL A 683 40.44 5.98 -2.98
C VAL A 683 39.67 6.05 -4.30
N ARG A 684 38.40 6.52 -4.28
CA ARG A 684 37.63 6.75 -5.50
C ARG A 684 38.29 7.78 -6.39
N GLU A 685 38.75 8.89 -5.82
CA GLU A 685 39.48 9.94 -6.55
C GLU A 685 40.78 9.42 -7.14
N ALA A 686 41.51 8.55 -6.42
CA ALA A 686 42.72 7.92 -6.94
C ALA A 686 42.45 6.96 -8.11
N LEU A 687 41.36 6.18 -8.05
CA LEU A 687 40.90 5.34 -9.16
C LEU A 687 40.57 6.19 -10.39
N PHE A 688 39.76 7.24 -10.22
CA PHE A 688 39.40 8.15 -11.32
C PHE A 688 40.63 8.84 -11.92
N ALA A 689 41.55 9.32 -11.09
CA ALA A 689 42.76 10.02 -11.53
C ALA A 689 43.69 9.16 -12.41
N MET A 690 43.53 7.83 -12.44
CA MET A 690 44.26 6.97 -13.36
C MET A 690 43.95 7.29 -14.82
N PHE A 691 42.70 7.62 -15.16
CA PHE A 691 42.25 7.88 -16.53
C PHE A 691 42.90 9.13 -17.15
N PRO A 692 42.68 10.37 -16.65
CA PRO A 692 43.28 11.57 -17.26
C PRO A 692 44.81 11.54 -17.29
N ARG A 693 45.43 10.98 -16.24
CA ARG A 693 46.89 10.93 -16.11
C ARG A 693 47.52 9.74 -16.84
N LYS A 694 46.69 8.85 -17.42
CA LYS A 694 47.12 7.56 -18.01
C LYS A 694 48.04 6.78 -17.05
N ARG A 695 47.72 6.83 -15.75
CA ARG A 695 48.55 6.26 -14.68
C ARG A 695 48.50 4.74 -14.75
N LYS A 696 49.64 4.12 -14.46
CA LYS A 696 49.81 2.67 -14.39
C LYS A 696 50.12 2.27 -12.94
N LEU A 697 49.47 1.22 -12.45
CA LEU A 697 49.82 0.60 -11.16
C LEU A 697 50.59 -0.69 -11.43
N LYS A 698 51.77 -0.81 -10.82
CA LYS A 698 52.61 -2.01 -10.92
C LYS A 698 52.23 -2.98 -9.81
N GLY A 699 51.92 -4.22 -10.18
CA GLY A 699 51.74 -5.33 -9.25
C GLY A 699 52.96 -6.24 -9.20
N GLU A 700 52.83 -7.31 -8.42
CA GLU A 700 53.78 -8.41 -8.31
C GLU A 700 53.79 -9.27 -9.59
N ASN A 701 52.63 -9.52 -10.19
CA ASN A 701 52.45 -10.47 -11.30
C ASN A 701 52.00 -9.83 -12.62
N GLY A 702 51.42 -8.64 -12.58
CA GLY A 702 51.00 -7.89 -13.75
C GLY A 702 50.78 -6.42 -13.41
N ASP A 703 50.20 -5.68 -14.35
CA ASP A 703 49.97 -4.25 -14.20
C ASP A 703 48.50 -3.88 -14.42
N VAL A 704 47.98 -2.93 -13.64
CA VAL A 704 46.71 -2.27 -13.93
C VAL A 704 46.97 -1.02 -14.77
N THR A 705 46.31 -0.95 -15.92
CA THR A 705 46.43 0.11 -16.91
C THR A 705 45.05 0.65 -17.28
N VAL A 706 45.01 1.85 -17.86
CA VAL A 706 43.78 2.45 -18.38
C VAL A 706 43.86 2.61 -19.89
N HIS A 707 42.73 2.43 -20.54
CA HIS A 707 42.46 2.90 -21.89
C HIS A 707 41.56 4.15 -21.81
N VAL A 708 41.80 5.15 -22.65
CA VAL A 708 41.14 6.45 -22.58
C VAL A 708 40.68 6.86 -23.98
N ASN A 709 39.40 7.23 -24.11
CA ASN A 709 38.84 7.83 -25.32
C ASN A 709 39.24 9.32 -25.43
N ARG A 710 39.28 9.86 -26.66
CA ARG A 710 39.64 11.26 -26.92
C ARG A 710 38.68 12.25 -26.25
N ASP A 711 37.40 11.89 -26.16
CA ASP A 711 36.34 12.76 -25.63
C ASP A 711 36.46 13.00 -24.11
N LEU A 712 37.19 12.12 -23.39
CA LEU A 712 37.43 12.31 -21.95
C LEU A 712 38.20 13.60 -21.67
N ALA A 713 39.16 13.96 -22.52
CA ALA A 713 39.99 15.15 -22.32
C ALA A 713 39.19 16.46 -22.42
N GLU A 714 38.13 16.49 -23.23
CA GLU A 714 37.24 17.65 -23.34
C GLU A 714 36.29 17.74 -22.15
N LYS A 715 35.68 16.62 -21.74
CA LYS A 715 34.78 16.59 -20.58
C LYS A 715 35.47 16.99 -19.28
N ILE A 716 36.71 16.57 -19.07
CA ILE A 716 37.46 16.91 -17.84
C ILE A 716 37.78 18.41 -17.73
N LYS A 717 37.91 19.15 -18.84
CA LYS A 717 38.15 20.61 -18.80
C LYS A 717 37.05 21.38 -18.07
N GLN A 718 35.85 20.80 -17.96
CA GLN A 718 34.70 21.39 -17.27
C GLN A 718 34.84 21.35 -15.74
N PHE A 719 35.84 20.64 -15.19
CA PHE A 719 36.03 20.46 -13.74
C PHE A 719 37.44 20.88 -13.26
N PRO A 720 37.79 22.18 -13.31
CA PRO A 720 39.12 22.67 -12.91
C PRO A 720 39.38 22.63 -11.39
N MET A 721 38.33 22.56 -10.56
CA MET A 721 38.39 22.65 -9.08
C MET A 721 38.37 21.27 -8.37
N GLY A 722 38.47 20.16 -9.10
CA GLY A 722 38.34 18.80 -8.56
C GLY A 722 36.99 18.14 -8.86
N ILE A 723 36.88 16.84 -8.59
CA ILE A 723 35.72 16.01 -8.94
C ILE A 723 35.18 15.37 -7.66
N GLY A 724 33.92 15.64 -7.32
CA GLY A 724 33.23 14.95 -6.21
C GLY A 724 33.03 13.48 -6.54
N SER A 725 32.97 12.59 -5.55
CA SER A 725 32.80 11.16 -5.81
C SER A 725 31.92 10.45 -4.78
N ASP A 726 31.06 9.56 -5.27
CA ASP A 726 30.14 8.75 -4.46
C ASP A 726 30.04 7.30 -4.97
N VAL A 727 29.53 6.41 -4.13
CA VAL A 727 29.18 5.03 -4.51
C VAL A 727 27.75 5.03 -5.01
N TYR A 728 27.52 4.48 -6.20
CA TYR A 728 26.18 4.38 -6.75
C TYR A 728 25.38 3.29 -6.01
N ARG A 729 24.25 3.66 -5.43
CA ARG A 729 23.40 2.79 -4.58
C ARG A 729 22.20 2.14 -5.30
N GLY A 730 22.08 2.30 -6.63
CA GLY A 730 21.01 1.65 -7.40
C GLY A 730 21.23 0.13 -7.57
N GLU A 731 20.17 -0.60 -7.97
CA GLU A 731 20.26 -2.04 -8.23
C GLU A 731 21.27 -2.34 -9.35
N MET A 732 22.45 -2.85 -8.98
CA MET A 732 23.46 -3.31 -9.94
C MET A 732 24.15 -4.57 -9.41
N ASN A 733 24.49 -5.48 -10.32
CA ASN A 733 25.34 -6.64 -10.01
C ASN A 733 26.82 -6.26 -9.89
N ASN A 734 27.18 -5.04 -10.29
CA ASN A 734 28.55 -4.50 -10.36
C ASN A 734 28.75 -3.35 -9.35
N THR A 735 30.00 -2.92 -9.13
CA THR A 735 30.24 -1.69 -8.34
C THR A 735 30.18 -0.47 -9.23
N GLY A 736 29.20 0.42 -9.02
CA GLY A 736 29.14 1.72 -9.67
C GLY A 736 29.76 2.82 -8.80
N LEU A 737 30.61 3.65 -9.38
CA LEU A 737 31.17 4.84 -8.74
C LEU A 737 30.80 6.07 -9.57
N LEU A 738 30.20 7.06 -8.93
CA LEU A 738 29.75 8.31 -9.55
C LEU A 738 30.77 9.42 -9.28
N PHE A 739 31.01 10.26 -10.29
CA PHE A 739 31.97 11.35 -10.21
C PHE A 739 31.38 12.64 -10.79
N SER A 740 31.12 13.63 -9.91
CA SER A 740 30.47 14.92 -10.21
C SER A 740 29.24 14.80 -11.14
N ASP A 741 28.43 13.77 -10.94
CA ASP A 741 27.21 13.47 -11.74
C ASP A 741 27.45 13.50 -13.26
N THR A 742 28.67 13.21 -13.69
CA THR A 742 29.11 13.32 -15.09
C THR A 742 29.79 12.06 -15.57
N PHE A 743 30.57 11.42 -14.70
CA PHE A 743 31.27 10.18 -15.02
C PHE A 743 30.79 9.05 -14.15
N PHE A 744 30.64 7.89 -14.76
CA PHE A 744 30.24 6.67 -14.10
C PHE A 744 31.29 5.59 -14.36
N LEU A 745 31.95 5.12 -13.30
CA LEU A 745 32.90 4.02 -13.37
C LEU A 745 32.23 2.75 -12.86
N LYS A 746 32.00 1.80 -13.76
CA LYS A 746 31.46 0.48 -13.45
C LYS A 746 32.60 -0.52 -13.33
N LEU A 747 32.71 -1.20 -12.19
CA LEU A 747 33.71 -2.23 -11.91
C LEU A 747 33.04 -3.61 -11.86
N TYR A 748 33.58 -4.54 -12.64
CA TYR A 748 32.94 -5.83 -12.94
C TYR A 748 32.98 -6.82 -11.77
N ARG A 749 31.89 -7.57 -11.57
CA ARG A 749 31.75 -8.63 -10.57
C ARG A 749 30.96 -9.83 -11.15
N PRO A 750 31.57 -11.03 -11.32
CA PRO A 750 32.99 -11.35 -11.28
C PRO A 750 33.76 -10.91 -12.54
N ILE A 751 35.09 -11.03 -12.50
CA ILE A 751 36.00 -10.66 -13.59
C ILE A 751 36.59 -11.92 -14.23
N GLU A 752 36.71 -11.95 -15.56
CA GLU A 752 37.28 -13.07 -16.32
C GLU A 752 38.33 -12.59 -17.35
N GLU A 753 39.27 -13.47 -17.69
CA GLU A 753 40.28 -13.19 -18.73
C GLU A 753 39.61 -12.93 -20.09
N GLY A 754 39.90 -11.78 -20.69
CA GLY A 754 39.29 -11.33 -21.95
C GLY A 754 38.86 -9.86 -21.95
N VAL A 755 38.40 -9.41 -23.12
CA VAL A 755 37.74 -8.10 -23.27
C VAL A 755 36.27 -8.27 -22.94
N ASN A 756 35.76 -7.51 -21.97
CA ASN A 756 34.34 -7.54 -21.62
C ASN A 756 33.49 -7.04 -22.81
N PRO A 757 32.37 -7.71 -23.17
CA PRO A 757 31.46 -7.28 -24.24
C PRO A 757 31.05 -5.82 -24.19
N GLU A 758 30.83 -5.26 -23.00
CA GLU A 758 30.40 -3.87 -22.83
C GLU A 758 31.50 -2.89 -23.26
N VAL A 759 32.76 -3.15 -22.88
CA VAL A 759 33.91 -2.37 -23.33
C VAL A 759 34.07 -2.47 -24.86
N GLU A 760 33.85 -3.65 -25.44
CA GLU A 760 33.94 -3.88 -26.88
C GLU A 760 32.87 -3.09 -27.66
N LEU A 761 31.61 -3.15 -27.22
CA LEU A 761 30.47 -2.52 -27.91
C LEU A 761 30.42 -1.00 -27.69
N LEU A 762 30.52 -0.51 -26.45
CA LEU A 762 30.46 0.93 -26.17
C LEU A 762 31.61 1.69 -26.84
N ARG A 763 32.81 1.09 -26.84
CA ARG A 763 33.95 1.65 -27.57
C ARG A 763 33.66 1.72 -29.07
N TYR A 764 33.08 0.66 -29.65
CA TYR A 764 32.74 0.67 -31.07
C TYR A 764 31.71 1.75 -31.40
N PHE A 765 30.62 1.86 -30.65
CA PHE A 765 29.59 2.89 -30.88
C PHE A 765 30.18 4.29 -30.81
N THR A 766 31.04 4.54 -29.83
CA THR A 766 31.69 5.84 -29.64
C THR A 766 32.73 6.14 -30.74
N ASP A 767 33.60 5.17 -31.07
CA ASP A 767 34.68 5.36 -32.06
C ASP A 767 34.12 5.49 -33.50
N SER A 768 32.99 4.83 -33.80
CA SER A 768 32.37 4.84 -35.13
C SER A 768 31.21 5.84 -35.30
N ARG A 769 30.68 6.40 -34.20
CA ARG A 769 29.50 7.29 -34.16
C ARG A 769 28.29 6.68 -34.86
N THR A 770 28.05 5.39 -34.60
CA THR A 770 26.98 4.61 -35.25
C THR A 770 25.71 4.50 -34.42
N PHE A 771 25.77 4.78 -33.12
CA PHE A 771 24.62 4.74 -32.21
C PHE A 771 24.84 5.67 -31.02
N ASP A 772 23.98 6.68 -30.88
CA ASP A 772 24.12 7.74 -29.86
C ASP A 772 23.34 7.45 -28.57
N ASN A 773 22.37 6.53 -28.61
CA ASN A 773 21.50 6.16 -27.48
C ASN A 773 22.12 5.09 -26.55
N ALA A 774 23.44 5.12 -26.39
CA ALA A 774 24.19 4.30 -25.43
C ALA A 774 25.05 5.20 -24.53
N ALA A 775 25.38 4.72 -23.33
CA ALA A 775 26.25 5.47 -22.42
C ALA A 775 27.61 5.78 -23.10
N PRO A 776 28.05 7.05 -23.20
CA PRO A 776 29.27 7.39 -23.94
C PRO A 776 30.52 6.73 -23.34
N TYR A 777 31.29 6.00 -24.13
CA TYR A 777 32.53 5.36 -23.67
C TYR A 777 33.64 6.39 -23.46
N LEU A 778 34.19 6.46 -22.25
CA LEU A 778 35.26 7.41 -21.90
C LEU A 778 36.59 6.71 -21.60
N GLY A 779 36.54 5.45 -21.17
CA GLY A 779 37.74 4.65 -20.94
C GLY A 779 37.45 3.26 -20.37
N ALA A 780 38.49 2.45 -20.20
CA ALA A 780 38.40 1.15 -19.53
C ALA A 780 39.60 0.91 -18.61
N LEU A 781 39.37 0.18 -17.51
CA LEU A 781 40.40 -0.28 -16.60
C LEU A 781 40.76 -1.72 -16.97
N GLU A 782 42.04 -2.01 -17.19
CA GLU A 782 42.53 -3.31 -17.65
C GLU A 782 43.67 -3.84 -16.78
N TYR A 783 43.62 -5.12 -16.41
CA TYR A 783 44.75 -5.86 -15.87
C TYR A 783 45.50 -6.61 -16.99
N ARG A 784 46.83 -6.47 -17.01
CA ARG A 784 47.71 -7.05 -18.02
C ARG A 784 48.84 -7.85 -17.37
N GLN A 785 48.83 -9.17 -17.57
CA GLN A 785 49.95 -10.04 -17.20
C GLN A 785 50.98 -10.16 -18.33
N SER A 786 50.53 -10.08 -19.58
CA SER A 786 51.38 -10.08 -20.77
C SER A 786 50.65 -9.35 -21.91
N PRO A 787 51.31 -9.03 -23.05
CA PRO A 787 50.65 -8.37 -24.17
C PRO A 787 49.39 -9.09 -24.69
N LYS A 788 49.35 -10.44 -24.56
CA LYS A 788 48.26 -11.31 -25.02
C LYS A 788 47.23 -11.66 -23.93
N LYS A 789 47.58 -11.53 -22.64
CA LYS A 789 46.67 -11.82 -21.51
C LYS A 789 46.16 -10.53 -20.89
N ARG A 790 44.93 -10.14 -21.27
CA ARG A 790 44.28 -8.91 -20.82
C ARG A 790 42.93 -9.23 -20.20
N THR A 791 42.61 -8.54 -19.12
CA THR A 791 41.39 -8.73 -18.34
C THR A 791 40.76 -7.36 -18.11
N SER A 792 39.49 -7.19 -18.49
CA SER A 792 38.77 -5.93 -18.26
C SER A 792 38.30 -5.87 -16.80
N LEU A 793 38.76 -4.88 -16.04
CA LEU A 793 38.36 -4.69 -14.63
C LEU A 793 37.13 -3.79 -14.49
N GLY A 794 36.91 -2.88 -15.45
CA GLY A 794 35.78 -1.97 -15.45
C GLY A 794 35.77 -1.01 -16.63
N VAL A 795 34.68 -0.26 -16.78
CA VAL A 795 34.46 0.72 -17.84
C VAL A 795 34.12 2.09 -17.24
N LEU A 796 34.73 3.14 -17.77
CA LEU A 796 34.37 4.53 -17.48
C LEU A 796 33.48 5.05 -18.61
N GLN A 797 32.28 5.48 -18.26
CA GLN A 797 31.28 5.99 -19.19
C GLN A 797 30.68 7.33 -18.71
N GLY A 798 29.95 8.00 -19.59
CA GLY A 798 29.15 9.18 -19.20
C GLY A 798 28.00 8.77 -18.28
N PHE A 799 27.78 9.54 -17.22
CA PHE A 799 26.57 9.42 -16.39
C PHE A 799 25.37 10.03 -17.12
N VAL A 800 24.18 9.46 -16.90
CA VAL A 800 22.93 9.92 -17.48
C VAL A 800 22.08 10.49 -16.34
N PRO A 801 22.15 11.81 -16.08
CA PRO A 801 21.46 12.43 -14.95
C PRO A 801 19.94 12.45 -15.18
N ASP A 802 19.19 12.48 -14.07
CA ASP A 802 17.73 12.67 -14.04
C ASP A 802 16.93 11.65 -14.86
N ALA A 803 17.51 10.48 -15.15
CA ALA A 803 16.82 9.43 -15.89
C ALA A 803 16.07 8.48 -14.95
N MET A 804 14.83 8.18 -15.34
CA MET A 804 13.98 7.19 -14.67
C MET A 804 14.37 5.78 -15.15
N ASP A 805 14.43 4.84 -14.20
CA ASP A 805 14.63 3.43 -14.52
C ASP A 805 13.46 2.86 -15.36
N GLY A 806 13.78 2.02 -16.35
CA GLY A 806 12.77 1.43 -17.23
C GLY A 806 11.81 0.49 -16.51
N VAL A 807 12.24 -0.26 -15.49
CA VAL A 807 11.34 -1.10 -14.69
C VAL A 807 10.36 -0.22 -13.93
N ALA A 808 10.84 0.84 -13.28
CA ALA A 808 9.99 1.78 -12.55
C ALA A 808 8.92 2.41 -13.46
N LEU A 809 9.32 2.95 -14.62
CA LEU A 809 8.41 3.58 -15.58
C LEU A 809 7.25 2.66 -16.00
N PHE A 810 7.57 1.42 -16.40
CA PHE A 810 6.57 0.49 -16.90
C PHE A 810 5.78 -0.19 -15.79
N LYS A 811 6.37 -0.43 -14.62
CA LYS A 811 5.66 -0.96 -13.44
C LYS A 811 4.64 0.05 -12.91
N ASP A 812 5.00 1.33 -12.83
CA ASP A 812 4.07 2.39 -12.40
C ASP A 812 2.96 2.64 -13.43
N ALA A 813 3.25 2.45 -14.72
CA ALA A 813 2.21 2.47 -15.75
C ALA A 813 1.26 1.27 -15.63
N ALA A 814 1.79 0.07 -15.37
CA ALA A 814 0.98 -1.12 -15.15
C ALA A 814 0.09 -0.97 -13.91
N ARG A 815 0.63 -0.47 -12.78
CA ARG A 815 -0.14 -0.22 -11.56
C ARG A 815 -1.33 0.71 -11.81
N ARG A 816 -1.09 1.85 -12.48
CA ARG A 816 -2.14 2.80 -12.87
C ARG A 816 -3.17 2.22 -13.84
N TYR A 817 -2.76 1.27 -14.69
CA TYR A 817 -3.70 0.56 -15.56
C TYR A 817 -4.58 -0.39 -14.74
N LEU A 818 -3.97 -1.22 -13.88
CA LEU A 818 -4.68 -2.17 -13.01
C LEU A 818 -5.65 -1.46 -12.06
N GLU A 819 -5.26 -0.33 -11.48
CA GLU A 819 -6.17 0.50 -10.67
C GLU A 819 -7.37 1.01 -11.49
N ARG A 820 -7.15 1.46 -12.73
CA ARG A 820 -8.21 2.01 -13.60
C ARG A 820 -9.24 0.96 -14.01
N ILE A 821 -8.81 -0.25 -14.36
CA ILE A 821 -9.73 -1.33 -14.76
C ILE A 821 -10.59 -1.81 -13.58
N THR A 822 -10.02 -1.85 -12.37
CA THR A 822 -10.77 -2.24 -11.17
C THR A 822 -11.86 -1.22 -10.83
N VAL A 823 -11.60 0.07 -11.10
CA VAL A 823 -12.62 1.12 -10.90
C VAL A 823 -13.71 1.09 -11.98
N SER A 824 -13.42 0.58 -13.18
CA SER A 824 -14.34 0.64 -14.33
C SER A 824 -15.42 -0.46 -14.35
N ASN A 825 -15.67 -1.14 -13.21
CA ASN A 825 -16.69 -2.19 -13.02
C ASN A 825 -16.75 -3.25 -14.13
N GLY A 826 -15.58 -3.74 -14.56
CA GLY A 826 -15.51 -4.95 -15.38
C GLY A 826 -16.19 -4.86 -16.75
N THR A 827 -16.29 -3.66 -17.35
CA THR A 827 -16.59 -3.62 -18.80
C THR A 827 -15.46 -4.39 -19.48
N PRO A 828 -15.71 -5.58 -20.07
CA PRO A 828 -14.63 -6.41 -20.56
C PRO A 828 -13.88 -5.63 -21.61
N VAL A 829 -12.58 -5.41 -21.39
CA VAL A 829 -11.74 -4.83 -22.43
C VAL A 829 -11.76 -5.82 -23.56
N GLU A 830 -12.40 -5.45 -24.68
CA GLU A 830 -12.48 -6.33 -25.83
C GLU A 830 -11.05 -6.70 -26.23
N ARG A 831 -10.74 -7.99 -26.13
CA ARG A 831 -9.39 -8.51 -26.37
C ARG A 831 -8.92 -8.01 -27.73
N PRO A 832 -7.67 -7.53 -27.87
CA PRO A 832 -7.03 -7.57 -29.17
C PRO A 832 -7.11 -9.01 -29.65
N SER A 833 -7.87 -9.27 -30.71
CA SER A 833 -8.01 -10.59 -31.28
C SER A 833 -6.66 -11.00 -31.85
N GLU A 834 -5.87 -11.69 -31.04
CA GLU A 834 -4.54 -12.19 -31.36
C GLU A 834 -3.49 -11.07 -31.56
N LEU A 835 -2.24 -11.36 -31.21
CA LEU A 835 -1.08 -10.54 -31.60
C LEU A 835 -0.87 -10.66 -33.13
N GLN A 836 -1.83 -10.21 -33.95
CA GLN A 836 -1.66 -10.06 -35.40
C GLN A 836 -0.94 -8.75 -35.78
N ALA A 837 -0.86 -7.80 -34.84
CA ALA A 837 -0.60 -6.39 -35.11
C ALA A 837 0.87 -5.91 -35.05
N ALA A 838 1.87 -6.79 -35.21
CA ALA A 838 3.27 -6.34 -35.33
C ALA A 838 3.68 -6.04 -36.79
N ASP A 839 2.89 -6.54 -37.75
CA ASP A 839 3.23 -6.51 -39.18
C ASP A 839 2.35 -5.55 -40.02
N GLU A 840 1.39 -4.85 -39.40
CA GLU A 840 0.56 -3.81 -40.06
C GLU A 840 0.92 -2.41 -39.55
N GLU A 841 0.63 -1.36 -40.33
CA GLU A 841 0.92 0.03 -39.95
C GLU A 841 0.31 0.35 -38.58
N TRP A 842 1.15 0.65 -37.58
CA TRP A 842 0.65 1.17 -36.31
C TRP A 842 0.05 2.57 -36.52
N PRO A 843 -1.21 2.84 -36.12
CA PRO A 843 -2.01 2.10 -35.15
C PRO A 843 -3.16 1.29 -35.81
N GLY A 844 -2.87 0.09 -36.34
CA GLY A 844 -3.85 -0.71 -37.08
C GLY A 844 -4.95 -1.37 -36.24
N ASP A 845 -4.62 -2.03 -35.13
CA ASP A 845 -5.54 -3.00 -34.49
C ASP A 845 -5.83 -2.80 -33.00
N LEU A 846 -5.20 -1.84 -32.31
CA LEU A 846 -5.60 -1.55 -30.92
C LEU A 846 -6.85 -0.67 -30.91
N SER A 847 -7.92 -1.18 -30.33
CA SER A 847 -9.15 -0.42 -30.07
C SER A 847 -8.84 0.88 -29.32
N TRP A 848 -9.66 1.91 -29.52
CA TRP A 848 -9.49 3.18 -28.81
C TRP A 848 -9.60 2.98 -27.29
N GLU A 849 -10.41 2.01 -26.89
CA GLU A 849 -10.63 1.55 -25.53
C GLU A 849 -9.32 1.03 -24.91
N VAL A 850 -8.60 0.11 -25.56
CA VAL A 850 -7.31 -0.40 -25.07
C VAL A 850 -6.27 0.72 -24.99
N ARG A 851 -6.22 1.61 -25.99
CA ARG A 851 -5.26 2.73 -26.03
C ARG A 851 -5.50 3.75 -24.92
N SER A 852 -6.76 4.10 -24.67
CA SER A 852 -7.13 5.04 -23.61
C SER A 852 -6.88 4.46 -22.22
N GLN A 853 -7.18 3.17 -22.02
CA GLN A 853 -6.99 2.49 -20.74
C GLN A 853 -5.51 2.21 -20.43
N VAL A 854 -4.72 1.67 -21.35
CA VAL A 854 -3.27 1.46 -21.13
C VAL A 854 -2.56 2.81 -21.01
N GLY A 855 -2.94 3.78 -21.85
CA GLY A 855 -2.44 5.14 -21.87
C GLY A 855 -1.53 5.41 -23.06
N GLU A 856 -1.86 6.43 -23.87
CA GLU A 856 -1.12 6.75 -25.09
C GLU A 856 0.36 7.08 -24.83
N TYR A 857 0.65 7.72 -23.68
CA TYR A 857 2.01 8.05 -23.31
C TYR A 857 2.91 6.81 -23.19
N ILE A 858 2.47 5.76 -22.48
CA ILE A 858 3.31 4.57 -22.29
C ILE A 858 3.45 3.76 -23.59
N LEU A 859 2.43 3.78 -24.45
CA LEU A 859 2.49 3.18 -25.78
C LEU A 859 3.53 3.90 -26.66
N GLU A 860 3.56 5.23 -26.65
CA GLU A 860 4.58 5.99 -27.38
C GLU A 860 5.99 5.72 -26.83
N MET A 861 6.15 5.63 -25.51
CA MET A 861 7.44 5.27 -24.91
C MET A 861 7.89 3.86 -25.35
N SER A 862 6.96 2.92 -25.44
CA SER A 862 7.22 1.57 -25.97
C SER A 862 7.72 1.61 -27.41
N ARG A 863 7.15 2.47 -28.26
CA ARG A 863 7.59 2.67 -29.65
C ARG A 863 8.99 3.26 -29.74
N ILE A 864 9.27 4.32 -28.98
CA ILE A 864 10.61 4.92 -28.94
C ILE A 864 11.64 3.87 -28.54
N LEU A 865 11.34 3.07 -27.52
CA LEU A 865 12.23 1.98 -27.08
C LEU A 865 12.42 0.91 -28.18
N GLY A 866 11.37 0.56 -28.91
CA GLY A 866 11.43 -0.35 -30.06
C GLY A 866 12.35 0.17 -31.17
N ARG A 867 12.21 1.46 -31.51
CA ARG A 867 13.08 2.15 -32.48
C ARG A 867 14.55 2.13 -32.05
N ARG A 868 14.86 2.54 -30.81
CA ARG A 868 16.25 2.55 -30.29
C ARG A 868 16.87 1.16 -30.27
N THR A 869 16.08 0.14 -29.97
CA THR A 869 16.54 -1.26 -30.02
C THR A 869 16.88 -1.68 -31.46
N GLY A 870 16.06 -1.30 -32.44
CA GLY A 870 16.31 -1.58 -33.86
C GLY A 870 17.57 -0.88 -34.39
N GLU A 871 17.72 0.41 -34.09
CA GLU A 871 18.90 1.22 -34.44
C GLU A 871 20.19 0.62 -33.85
N CYS A 872 20.15 0.17 -32.59
CA CYS A 872 21.28 -0.50 -31.94
C CYS A 872 21.68 -1.78 -32.68
N HIS A 873 20.73 -2.66 -33.00
CA HIS A 873 21.03 -3.90 -33.74
C HIS A 873 21.58 -3.64 -35.14
N MET A 874 21.05 -2.63 -35.85
CA MET A 874 21.58 -2.20 -37.15
C MET A 874 23.02 -1.68 -37.05
N ALA A 875 23.31 -0.86 -36.05
CA ALA A 875 24.67 -0.37 -35.79
C ALA A 875 25.66 -1.52 -35.52
N ILE A 876 25.24 -2.51 -34.72
CA ILE A 876 26.07 -3.69 -34.44
C ILE A 876 26.30 -4.53 -35.71
N ALA A 877 25.26 -4.73 -36.53
CA ALA A 877 25.32 -5.52 -37.76
C ALA A 877 26.23 -4.89 -38.84
N ALA A 878 26.37 -3.56 -38.84
CA ALA A 878 27.19 -2.83 -39.81
C ALA A 878 28.71 -2.99 -39.61
N ASN A 879 29.16 -3.53 -38.48
CA ASN A 879 30.58 -3.66 -38.18
C ASN A 879 31.22 -4.88 -38.88
N THR A 880 32.34 -4.66 -39.57
CA THR A 880 33.12 -5.73 -40.24
C THR A 880 33.74 -6.75 -39.28
N ALA A 881 34.13 -6.35 -38.06
CA ALA A 881 34.58 -7.24 -36.99
C ALA A 881 33.42 -8.06 -36.38
N PHE A 882 32.18 -7.61 -36.57
CA PHE A 882 30.95 -8.28 -36.11
C PHE A 882 30.09 -8.82 -37.25
N ALA A 883 30.66 -8.95 -38.46
CA ALA A 883 29.92 -9.23 -39.69
C ALA A 883 28.87 -10.35 -39.50
N PRO A 884 27.63 -10.15 -39.98
CA PRO A 884 26.57 -11.12 -39.81
C PRO A 884 26.97 -12.51 -40.32
N GLU A 885 26.55 -13.55 -39.60
CA GLU A 885 26.77 -14.96 -39.98
C GLU A 885 25.44 -15.65 -40.29
N PRO A 886 25.37 -16.53 -41.28
CA PRO A 886 24.12 -17.22 -41.60
C PRO A 886 23.61 -18.08 -40.43
N PHE A 887 22.30 -18.02 -40.17
CA PHE A 887 21.60 -18.87 -39.21
C PHE A 887 21.36 -20.26 -39.83
N THR A 888 22.40 -21.08 -39.88
CA THR A 888 22.35 -22.39 -40.57
C THR A 888 21.45 -23.41 -39.86
N THR A 889 21.04 -24.45 -40.59
CA THR A 889 20.28 -25.57 -40.01
C THR A 889 21.06 -26.33 -38.93
N LEU A 890 22.40 -26.39 -39.05
CA LEU A 890 23.27 -26.92 -37.99
C LEU A 890 23.23 -26.04 -36.73
N TYR A 891 23.21 -24.71 -36.90
CA TYR A 891 23.06 -23.80 -35.77
C TYR A 891 21.67 -23.88 -35.14
N GLN A 892 20.59 -23.97 -35.94
CA GLN A 892 19.23 -24.26 -35.47
C GLN A 892 19.20 -25.50 -34.57
N ARG A 893 19.86 -26.58 -35.01
CA ARG A 893 19.96 -27.82 -34.23
C ARG A 893 20.76 -27.62 -32.94
N SER A 894 21.86 -26.86 -32.98
CA SER A 894 22.66 -26.53 -31.81
C SER A 894 21.88 -25.73 -30.76
N VAL A 895 21.13 -24.72 -31.19
CA VAL A 895 20.24 -23.92 -30.33
C VAL A 895 19.19 -24.82 -29.67
N TYR A 896 18.53 -25.70 -30.42
CA TYR A 896 17.58 -26.64 -29.85
C TYR A 896 18.22 -27.62 -28.84
N GLN A 897 19.44 -28.11 -29.08
CA GLN A 897 20.14 -28.93 -28.07
C GLN A 897 20.46 -28.13 -26.81
N SER A 898 20.84 -26.86 -26.93
CA SER A 898 21.01 -25.96 -25.78
C SER A 898 19.72 -25.84 -24.96
N PHE A 899 18.59 -25.66 -25.62
CA PHE A 899 17.27 -25.60 -24.96
C PHE A 899 16.94 -26.88 -24.20
N ARG A 900 17.16 -28.06 -24.81
CA ARG A 900 16.94 -29.35 -24.15
C ARG A 900 17.78 -29.51 -22.89
N ASN A 901 19.04 -29.08 -22.94
CA ASN A 901 19.93 -29.14 -21.80
C ASN A 901 19.46 -28.20 -20.69
N LEU A 902 19.02 -26.99 -21.04
CA LEU A 902 18.51 -26.01 -20.09
C LEU A 902 17.23 -26.50 -19.40
N VAL A 903 16.23 -26.97 -20.15
CA VAL A 903 14.98 -27.54 -19.59
C VAL A 903 15.28 -28.66 -18.59
N ARG A 904 16.15 -29.61 -18.96
CA ARG A 904 16.54 -30.72 -18.08
C ARG A 904 17.27 -30.25 -16.83
N LYS A 905 18.15 -29.24 -16.97
CA LYS A 905 18.87 -28.64 -15.85
C LYS A 905 17.88 -27.98 -14.89
N THR A 906 16.97 -27.14 -15.40
CA THR A 906 15.93 -26.47 -14.62
C THR A 906 15.02 -27.47 -13.91
N ALA A 907 14.61 -28.55 -14.58
CA ALA A 907 13.82 -29.61 -13.95
C ALA A 907 14.57 -30.28 -12.79
N LEU A 908 15.88 -30.55 -12.94
CA LEU A 908 16.69 -31.11 -11.86
C LEU A 908 16.86 -30.13 -10.69
N SER A 909 17.12 -28.85 -10.98
CA SER A 909 17.26 -27.80 -9.97
C SER A 909 15.96 -27.61 -9.17
N LEU A 910 14.81 -27.53 -9.87
CA LEU A 910 13.50 -27.39 -9.24
C LEU A 910 13.16 -28.61 -8.37
N ARG A 911 13.38 -29.84 -8.84
CA ARG A 911 13.17 -31.06 -8.02
C ARG A 911 13.99 -31.03 -6.72
N LYS A 912 15.20 -30.47 -6.77
CA LYS A 912 16.09 -30.38 -5.62
C LYS A 912 15.65 -29.29 -4.63
N ALA A 913 15.20 -28.14 -5.15
CA ALA A 913 14.80 -26.99 -4.34
C ALA A 913 13.36 -27.08 -3.81
N GLN A 914 12.48 -27.86 -4.46
CA GLN A 914 11.07 -27.99 -4.11
C GLN A 914 10.77 -28.28 -2.62
N PRO A 915 11.55 -29.09 -1.88
CA PRO A 915 11.30 -29.32 -0.45
C PRO A 915 11.46 -28.08 0.44
N GLU A 916 12.16 -27.04 -0.05
CA GLU A 916 12.49 -25.82 0.69
C GLU A 916 11.65 -24.61 0.22
N MET A 917 10.72 -24.80 -0.72
CA MET A 917 9.86 -23.75 -1.29
C MET A 917 8.55 -23.54 -0.52
N GLY A 918 7.97 -22.34 -0.64
CA GLY A 918 6.60 -22.06 -0.18
C GLY A 918 5.54 -22.79 -1.01
N GLU A 919 4.29 -22.80 -0.53
CA GLU A 919 3.18 -23.57 -1.14
C GLU A 919 2.91 -23.17 -2.60
N GLU A 920 2.84 -21.87 -2.90
CA GLU A 920 2.63 -21.34 -4.26
C GLU A 920 3.79 -21.74 -5.20
N GLU A 921 5.04 -21.54 -4.77
CA GLU A 921 6.24 -21.87 -5.56
C GLU A 921 6.34 -23.37 -5.84
N ALA A 922 5.99 -24.21 -4.85
CA ALA A 922 5.99 -25.66 -5.00
C ALA A 922 4.91 -26.14 -5.98
N ALA A 923 3.75 -25.49 -6.02
CA ALA A 923 2.68 -25.76 -6.98
C ALA A 923 3.11 -25.41 -8.41
N LEU A 924 3.64 -24.21 -8.63
CA LEU A 924 4.17 -23.77 -9.92
C LEU A 924 5.34 -24.66 -10.40
N ALA A 925 6.24 -25.06 -9.50
CA ALA A 925 7.32 -25.98 -9.81
C ALA A 925 6.79 -27.36 -10.24
N SER A 926 5.71 -27.84 -9.62
CA SER A 926 5.05 -29.10 -10.00
C SER A 926 4.41 -29.01 -11.38
N SER A 927 3.73 -27.89 -11.69
CA SER A 927 3.16 -27.60 -13.01
C SER A 927 4.25 -27.63 -14.10
N PHE A 928 5.38 -26.96 -13.87
CA PHE A 928 6.54 -27.02 -14.76
C PHE A 928 7.05 -28.44 -15.01
N LEU A 929 7.24 -29.22 -13.94
CA LEU A 929 7.76 -30.58 -14.03
C LEU A 929 6.81 -31.52 -14.79
N ALA A 930 5.50 -31.27 -14.72
CA ALA A 930 4.49 -31.99 -15.49
C ALA A 930 4.54 -31.64 -16.98
N SER A 931 4.78 -30.37 -17.31
CA SER A 931 4.80 -29.84 -18.69
C SER A 931 6.16 -29.90 -19.39
N GLU A 932 7.18 -30.57 -18.82
CA GLU A 932 8.54 -30.65 -19.38
C GLU A 932 8.55 -31.07 -20.87
N LYS A 933 7.72 -32.07 -21.24
CA LYS A 933 7.62 -32.57 -22.62
C LYS A 933 6.97 -31.55 -23.57
N ASP A 934 5.99 -30.79 -23.09
CA ASP A 934 5.28 -29.81 -23.90
C ASP A 934 6.17 -28.59 -24.19
N ILE A 935 6.94 -28.15 -23.19
CA ILE A 935 7.94 -27.09 -23.33
C ILE A 935 8.99 -27.50 -24.39
N LEU A 936 9.50 -28.73 -24.31
CA LEU A 936 10.44 -29.26 -25.30
C LEU A 936 9.85 -29.34 -26.71
N THR A 937 8.56 -29.63 -26.82
CA THR A 937 7.83 -29.72 -28.10
C THR A 937 7.69 -28.35 -28.75
N ARG A 938 7.36 -27.31 -27.97
CA ARG A 938 7.32 -25.92 -28.45
C ARG A 938 8.69 -25.40 -28.83
N MET A 939 9.71 -25.66 -28.01
CA MET A 939 11.09 -25.29 -28.33
C MET A 939 11.63 -26.01 -29.58
N GLN A 940 11.05 -27.15 -29.98
CA GLN A 940 11.43 -27.87 -31.20
C GLN A 940 10.95 -27.16 -32.48
N GLU A 941 9.99 -26.24 -32.39
CA GLU A 941 9.42 -25.55 -33.56
C GLU A 941 10.46 -24.78 -34.37
N ILE A 942 11.50 -24.26 -33.71
CA ILE A 942 12.65 -23.61 -34.35
C ILE A 942 13.41 -24.53 -35.33
N THR A 943 13.18 -25.85 -35.28
CA THR A 943 13.81 -26.84 -36.16
C THR A 943 12.90 -27.38 -37.26
N ARG A 944 11.59 -27.03 -37.26
CA ARG A 944 10.61 -27.56 -38.21
C ARG A 944 10.81 -27.05 -39.65
N ALA A 945 11.23 -25.80 -39.79
CA ALA A 945 11.53 -25.18 -41.09
C ALA A 945 12.90 -24.50 -41.08
N ARG A 946 13.53 -24.36 -42.26
CA ARG A 946 14.75 -23.56 -42.41
C ARG A 946 14.42 -22.09 -42.14
N VAL A 947 15.14 -21.49 -41.20
CA VAL A 947 15.03 -20.06 -40.89
C VAL A 947 15.98 -19.29 -41.81
N ASP A 948 15.45 -18.29 -42.50
CA ASP A 948 16.24 -17.36 -43.33
C ASP A 948 16.57 -16.10 -42.53
N ALA A 949 17.65 -16.18 -41.75
CA ALA A 949 18.15 -15.08 -40.93
C ALA A 949 19.66 -15.14 -40.75
N GLU A 950 20.24 -14.06 -40.24
CA GLU A 950 21.64 -13.95 -39.83
C GLU A 950 21.79 -13.78 -38.31
N LYS A 951 23.00 -14.01 -37.81
CA LYS A 951 23.42 -13.84 -36.42
C LYS A 951 24.42 -12.69 -36.33
N THR A 952 24.26 -11.84 -35.34
CA THR A 952 25.16 -10.70 -35.08
C THR A 952 25.62 -10.73 -33.63
N ARG A 953 26.48 -9.78 -33.24
CA ARG A 953 26.58 -9.45 -31.81
C ARG A 953 25.24 -8.88 -31.33
N ILE A 954 24.95 -9.09 -30.06
CA ILE A 954 23.71 -8.67 -29.39
C ILE A 954 24.08 -8.08 -28.03
N HIS A 955 23.12 -7.43 -27.37
CA HIS A 955 23.26 -6.97 -25.98
C HIS A 955 23.39 -8.18 -25.03
N GLY A 956 22.51 -9.17 -25.18
CA GLY A 956 22.65 -10.49 -24.57
C GLY A 956 22.09 -10.64 -23.15
N ASP A 957 21.63 -9.56 -22.51
CA ASP A 957 20.82 -9.56 -21.29
C ASP A 957 19.84 -8.39 -21.31
N TYR A 958 19.11 -8.22 -22.42
CA TYR A 958 18.31 -7.04 -22.66
C TYR A 958 16.92 -7.13 -22.01
N HIS A 959 16.64 -6.22 -21.08
CA HIS A 959 15.37 -6.09 -20.36
C HIS A 959 15.18 -4.65 -19.83
N LEU A 960 14.04 -4.35 -19.21
CA LEU A 960 13.70 -2.99 -18.74
C LEU A 960 14.68 -2.37 -17.73
N GLY A 961 15.42 -3.21 -17.00
CA GLY A 961 16.43 -2.74 -16.05
C GLY A 961 17.73 -2.29 -16.72
N GLN A 962 17.84 -2.46 -18.03
CA GLN A 962 19.01 -2.05 -18.82
C GLN A 962 18.74 -0.83 -19.69
N VAL A 963 17.62 -0.15 -19.45
CA VAL A 963 17.21 1.04 -20.19
C VAL A 963 16.86 2.16 -19.23
N LEU A 964 17.36 3.36 -19.52
CA LEU A 964 17.14 4.57 -18.74
C LEU A 964 16.32 5.56 -19.57
N PHE A 965 15.24 6.08 -19.00
CA PHE A 965 14.37 7.04 -19.66
C PHE A 965 14.70 8.47 -19.22
N THR A 966 15.15 9.30 -20.15
CA THR A 966 15.63 10.68 -19.90
C THR A 966 14.50 11.74 -19.85
N GLY A 967 13.25 11.33 -19.78
CA GLY A 967 12.07 12.20 -19.94
C GLY A 967 11.63 12.41 -21.39
N LYS A 968 12.51 12.11 -22.37
CA LYS A 968 12.21 12.24 -23.81
C LYS A 968 12.66 11.08 -24.68
N ASP A 969 13.66 10.32 -24.26
CA ASP A 969 14.26 9.23 -25.04
C ASP A 969 14.90 8.19 -24.12
N PHE A 970 15.22 7.02 -24.67
CA PHE A 970 15.85 5.92 -23.95
C PHE A 970 17.36 5.85 -24.22
N VAL A 971 18.12 5.55 -23.16
CA VAL A 971 19.54 5.22 -23.23
C VAL A 971 19.73 3.77 -22.81
N LEU A 972 20.34 2.97 -23.69
CA LEU A 972 20.65 1.58 -23.43
C LEU A 972 21.96 1.48 -22.64
N THR A 973 21.97 0.60 -21.64
CA THR A 973 23.07 0.41 -20.70
C THR A 973 23.39 -1.08 -20.52
N ASP A 974 24.49 -1.39 -19.85
CA ASP A 974 24.89 -2.76 -19.46
C ASP A 974 25.01 -3.79 -20.59
N PHE A 975 25.85 -3.50 -21.57
CA PHE A 975 26.11 -4.39 -22.71
C PHE A 975 26.97 -5.62 -22.36
N GLU A 976 26.97 -6.07 -21.10
CA GLU A 976 27.78 -7.18 -20.64
C GLU A 976 27.24 -8.55 -21.06
N GLY A 977 25.92 -8.66 -21.26
CA GLY A 977 25.20 -9.91 -21.40
C GLY A 977 25.14 -10.72 -20.09
N GLU A 978 24.61 -11.95 -20.15
CA GLU A 978 24.40 -12.80 -18.98
C GLU A 978 25.69 -13.16 -18.22
N THR A 979 25.99 -12.44 -17.13
CA THR A 979 27.27 -12.48 -16.40
C THR A 979 27.67 -13.84 -15.81
N HIS A 980 26.75 -14.79 -15.68
CA HIS A 980 27.04 -16.17 -15.28
C HIS A 980 27.65 -17.01 -16.40
N ARG A 981 27.68 -16.51 -17.65
CA ARG A 981 28.34 -17.14 -18.80
C ARG A 981 29.73 -16.56 -19.01
N SER A 982 30.61 -17.40 -19.56
CA SER A 982 31.99 -17.00 -19.86
C SER A 982 32.03 -15.79 -20.79
N VAL A 983 33.07 -14.95 -20.68
CA VAL A 983 33.30 -13.83 -21.62
C VAL A 983 33.33 -14.32 -23.08
N GLY A 984 33.84 -15.52 -23.33
CA GLY A 984 33.80 -16.14 -24.66
C GLY A 984 32.37 -16.37 -25.17
N ASP A 985 31.50 -16.94 -24.34
CA ASP A 985 30.11 -17.25 -24.69
C ASP A 985 29.25 -16.00 -24.87
N ARG A 986 29.51 -14.96 -24.06
CA ARG A 986 28.85 -13.64 -24.15
C ARG A 986 29.26 -12.90 -25.43
N ARG A 987 30.41 -13.24 -26.01
CA ARG A 987 30.90 -12.68 -27.28
C ARG A 987 30.45 -13.41 -28.53
N LEU A 988 29.73 -14.53 -28.40
CA LEU A 988 29.21 -15.29 -29.54
C LEU A 988 28.15 -14.48 -30.30
N LYS A 989 28.13 -14.64 -31.63
CA LYS A 989 27.06 -14.07 -32.47
C LYS A 989 25.79 -14.89 -32.34
N ARG A 990 24.67 -14.22 -32.04
CA ARG A 990 23.35 -14.81 -31.84
C ARG A 990 22.29 -14.04 -32.62
N SER A 991 21.05 -14.54 -32.62
CA SER A 991 19.95 -13.81 -33.25
C SER A 991 19.56 -12.60 -32.38
N PRO A 992 19.42 -11.39 -32.95
CA PRO A 992 18.91 -10.21 -32.25
C PRO A 992 17.51 -10.39 -31.66
N LEU A 993 16.72 -11.34 -32.18
CA LEU A 993 15.40 -11.67 -31.61
C LEU A 993 15.48 -12.22 -30.18
N ARG A 994 16.66 -12.59 -29.68
CA ARG A 994 16.86 -12.92 -28.26
C ARG A 994 16.69 -11.70 -27.36
N ASP A 995 17.27 -10.57 -27.73
CA ASP A 995 17.13 -9.32 -26.98
C ASP A 995 15.69 -8.81 -27.03
N VAL A 996 15.06 -8.91 -28.22
CA VAL A 996 13.64 -8.58 -28.41
C VAL A 996 12.74 -9.43 -27.51
N ALA A 997 12.95 -10.75 -27.48
CA ALA A 997 12.19 -11.65 -26.61
C ALA A 997 12.41 -11.35 -25.11
N GLY A 998 13.64 -10.98 -24.71
CA GLY A 998 13.96 -10.55 -23.36
C GLY A 998 13.21 -9.30 -22.93
N MET A 999 13.13 -8.28 -23.80
CA MET A 999 12.38 -7.05 -23.52
C MET A 999 10.87 -7.30 -23.44
N LEU A 1000 10.32 -8.07 -24.38
CA LEU A 1000 8.88 -8.40 -24.38
C LEU A 1000 8.47 -9.15 -23.10
N LEU A 1001 9.31 -10.08 -22.64
CA LEU A 1001 9.12 -10.75 -21.35
C LEU A 1001 9.24 -9.78 -20.18
N SER A 1002 10.14 -8.80 -20.25
CA SER A 1002 10.33 -7.80 -19.20
C SER A 1002 9.09 -6.92 -18.97
N PHE A 1003 8.33 -6.59 -20.02
CA PHE A 1003 7.04 -5.89 -19.85
C PHE A 1003 6.04 -6.73 -19.06
N ARG A 1004 6.00 -8.05 -19.34
CA ARG A 1004 5.15 -8.99 -18.62
C ARG A 1004 5.57 -9.11 -17.15
N TYR A 1005 6.87 -9.18 -16.86
CA TYR A 1005 7.36 -9.16 -15.48
C TYR A 1005 6.99 -7.87 -14.73
N ALA A 1006 7.11 -6.71 -15.36
CA ALA A 1006 6.71 -5.44 -14.72
C ALA A 1006 5.20 -5.42 -14.40
N ALA A 1007 4.36 -5.93 -15.31
CA ALA A 1007 2.91 -6.01 -15.10
C ALA A 1007 2.51 -7.01 -14.01
N HIS A 1008 3.09 -8.21 -14.02
CA HIS A 1008 2.87 -9.22 -12.98
C HIS A 1008 3.36 -8.74 -11.61
N GLN A 1009 4.48 -8.02 -11.55
CA GLN A 1009 4.96 -7.48 -10.28
C GLN A 1009 4.02 -6.40 -9.74
N ALA A 1010 3.53 -5.50 -10.60
CA ALA A 1010 2.52 -4.51 -10.19
C ALA A 1010 1.24 -5.17 -9.67
N TYR A 1011 0.82 -6.27 -10.30
CA TYR A 1011 -0.31 -7.08 -9.86
C TYR A 1011 -0.08 -7.69 -8.47
N ARG A 1012 1.04 -8.39 -8.24
CA ARG A 1012 1.33 -9.01 -6.94
C ARG A 1012 1.47 -7.99 -5.81
N GLU A 1013 2.05 -6.81 -6.08
CA GLU A 1013 2.16 -5.72 -5.10
C GLU A 1013 0.79 -5.12 -4.73
N GLY A 1014 -0.24 -5.28 -5.59
CA GLY A 1014 -1.55 -4.67 -5.41
C GLY A 1014 -2.70 -5.64 -5.13
N ILE A 1015 -2.57 -6.94 -5.41
CA ILE A 1015 -3.69 -7.89 -5.36
C ILE A 1015 -4.25 -8.07 -3.95
N ASP A 1016 -3.39 -7.99 -2.92
CA ASP A 1016 -3.79 -8.09 -1.51
C ASP A 1016 -4.62 -6.88 -1.03
N LEU A 1017 -4.72 -5.83 -1.84
CA LEU A 1017 -5.58 -4.67 -1.57
C LEU A 1017 -7.04 -4.94 -1.92
N TYR A 1018 -7.34 -6.03 -2.63
CA TYR A 1018 -8.68 -6.37 -3.11
C TYR A 1018 -9.24 -7.62 -2.41
N ALA A 1019 -10.55 -7.67 -2.22
CA ALA A 1019 -11.19 -8.88 -1.71
C ALA A 1019 -11.04 -10.04 -2.74
N PRO A 1020 -11.02 -11.31 -2.30
CA PRO A 1020 -10.89 -12.45 -3.21
C PRO A 1020 -11.96 -12.43 -4.30
N GLY A 1021 -11.55 -12.29 -5.57
CA GLY A 1021 -12.43 -12.23 -6.73
C GLY A 1021 -12.96 -10.84 -7.12
N GLU A 1022 -12.59 -9.77 -6.41
CA GLU A 1022 -13.02 -8.38 -6.67
C GLU A 1022 -11.86 -7.48 -7.18
N GLY A 1023 -10.72 -8.07 -7.53
CA GLY A 1023 -9.55 -7.37 -8.08
C GLY A 1023 -9.38 -7.59 -9.58
N PRO A 1024 -8.39 -6.93 -10.21
CA PRO A 1024 -8.01 -7.25 -11.57
C PRO A 1024 -7.60 -8.73 -11.63
N ASP A 1025 -7.75 -9.38 -12.79
CA ASP A 1025 -7.33 -10.77 -12.95
C ASP A 1025 -6.04 -10.89 -13.77
N MET A 1026 -5.61 -12.12 -14.01
CA MET A 1026 -4.43 -12.37 -14.83
C MET A 1026 -4.65 -12.03 -16.31
N ASP A 1027 -5.88 -12.06 -16.84
CA ASP A 1027 -6.17 -11.65 -18.22
C ASP A 1027 -5.92 -10.15 -18.38
N ASP A 1028 -6.30 -9.34 -17.40
CA ASP A 1028 -6.04 -7.89 -17.39
C ASP A 1028 -4.54 -7.55 -17.43
N VAL A 1029 -3.75 -8.22 -16.59
CA VAL A 1029 -2.29 -8.10 -16.58
C VAL A 1029 -1.71 -8.39 -17.96
N ASN A 1030 -2.27 -9.37 -18.66
CA ASN A 1030 -1.82 -9.74 -20.00
C ASN A 1030 -2.15 -8.67 -21.03
N VAL A 1031 -3.35 -8.08 -21.01
CA VAL A 1031 -3.75 -6.99 -21.93
C VAL A 1031 -2.75 -5.84 -21.90
N PHE A 1032 -2.37 -5.37 -20.72
CA PHE A 1032 -1.35 -4.31 -20.60
C PHE A 1032 -0.02 -4.74 -21.22
N SER A 1033 0.50 -5.91 -20.83
CA SER A 1033 1.80 -6.39 -21.29
C SER A 1033 1.85 -6.62 -22.81
N GLU A 1034 0.72 -7.04 -23.39
CA GLU A 1034 0.57 -7.31 -24.82
C GLU A 1034 0.45 -6.01 -25.62
N ALA A 1035 -0.28 -5.02 -25.13
CA ALA A 1035 -0.40 -3.72 -25.79
C ALA A 1035 0.94 -2.98 -25.88
N VAL A 1036 1.70 -2.90 -24.77
CA VAL A 1036 3.03 -2.27 -24.77
C VAL A 1036 4.05 -3.10 -25.56
N GLY A 1037 3.96 -4.44 -25.48
CA GLY A 1037 4.80 -5.34 -26.26
C GLY A 1037 4.57 -5.23 -27.76
N ALA A 1038 3.32 -5.12 -28.20
CA ALA A 1038 2.96 -4.92 -29.61
C ALA A 1038 3.49 -3.58 -30.13
N ALA A 1039 3.31 -2.48 -29.37
CA ALA A 1039 3.83 -1.16 -29.72
C ALA A 1039 5.36 -1.17 -29.90
N PHE A 1040 6.07 -1.82 -28.97
CA PHE A 1040 7.53 -2.00 -29.04
C PHE A 1040 7.94 -2.82 -30.27
N LEU A 1041 7.31 -3.97 -30.50
CA LEU A 1041 7.70 -4.89 -31.58
C LEU A 1041 7.40 -4.31 -32.96
N ALA A 1042 6.25 -3.67 -33.16
CA ALA A 1042 5.91 -3.00 -34.41
C ALA A 1042 6.94 -1.92 -34.76
N SER A 1043 7.30 -1.06 -33.80
CA SER A 1043 8.32 -0.03 -34.03
C SER A 1043 9.72 -0.63 -34.25
N TYR A 1044 10.04 -1.75 -33.62
CA TYR A 1044 11.30 -2.47 -33.86
C TYR A 1044 11.35 -3.01 -35.29
N LEU A 1045 10.30 -3.71 -35.74
CA LEU A 1045 10.21 -4.32 -37.07
C LEU A 1045 10.24 -3.27 -38.19
N ASP A 1046 9.54 -2.15 -38.01
CA ASP A 1046 9.60 -1.00 -38.94
C ASP A 1046 11.04 -0.47 -39.09
N THR A 1047 11.76 -0.35 -37.98
CA THR A 1047 13.15 0.15 -37.96
C THR A 1047 14.13 -0.81 -38.66
N VAL A 1048 13.91 -2.12 -38.55
CA VAL A 1048 14.83 -3.16 -39.08
C VAL A 1048 14.33 -3.85 -40.35
N GLY A 1049 13.23 -3.38 -40.97
CA GLY A 1049 12.46 -4.10 -41.99
C GLY A 1049 13.23 -4.58 -43.23
N GLY A 1050 14.45 -4.07 -43.48
CA GLY A 1050 15.36 -4.52 -44.55
C GLY A 1050 16.54 -5.40 -44.12
N ALA A 1051 16.68 -5.71 -42.82
CA ALA A 1051 17.89 -6.33 -42.28
C ALA A 1051 17.89 -7.87 -42.40
N GLY A 1052 19.05 -8.45 -42.77
CA GLY A 1052 19.21 -9.90 -42.95
C GLY A 1052 19.10 -10.73 -41.66
N PHE A 1053 19.17 -10.11 -40.49
CA PHE A 1053 19.09 -10.79 -39.19
C PHE A 1053 17.66 -11.00 -38.65
N VAL A 1054 16.63 -10.50 -39.34
CA VAL A 1054 15.22 -10.75 -39.02
C VAL A 1054 14.60 -11.65 -40.10
N PRO A 1055 14.00 -12.81 -39.72
CA PRO A 1055 13.33 -13.68 -40.67
C PRO A 1055 12.21 -12.96 -41.43
N ARG A 1056 12.15 -13.14 -42.76
CA ARG A 1056 11.08 -12.57 -43.60
C ARG A 1056 9.72 -13.21 -43.37
N LYS A 1057 9.69 -14.52 -43.07
CA LYS A 1057 8.46 -15.29 -42.83
C LYS A 1057 7.94 -15.07 -41.41
N LYS A 1058 6.64 -14.74 -41.28
CA LYS A 1058 5.98 -14.47 -40.01
C LYS A 1058 6.07 -15.66 -39.04
N GLU A 1059 5.87 -16.86 -39.56
CA GLU A 1059 5.89 -18.10 -38.77
C GLU A 1059 7.28 -18.39 -38.22
N SER A 1060 8.33 -18.04 -38.98
CA SER A 1060 9.72 -18.19 -38.53
C SER A 1060 10.07 -17.16 -37.45
N ARG A 1061 9.57 -15.92 -37.55
CA ARG A 1061 9.72 -14.91 -36.50
C ARG A 1061 9.03 -15.34 -35.20
N ALA A 1062 7.79 -15.79 -35.31
CA ALA A 1062 6.99 -16.26 -34.19
C ALA A 1062 7.67 -17.41 -33.44
N ALA A 1063 8.09 -18.44 -34.17
CA ALA A 1063 8.78 -19.59 -33.59
C ALA A 1063 10.06 -19.17 -32.85
N MET A 1064 10.84 -18.23 -33.42
CA MET A 1064 12.07 -17.74 -32.78
C MET A 1064 11.79 -16.93 -31.52
N LEU A 1065 10.88 -15.96 -31.56
CA LEU A 1065 10.53 -15.12 -30.41
C LEU A 1065 10.00 -15.95 -29.24
N ASN A 1066 9.07 -16.87 -29.51
CA ASN A 1066 8.53 -17.75 -28.47
C ASN A 1066 9.59 -18.68 -27.89
N CYS A 1067 10.46 -19.27 -28.73
CA CYS A 1067 11.55 -20.11 -28.25
C CYS A 1067 12.56 -19.34 -27.37
N PHE A 1068 12.91 -18.11 -27.75
CA PHE A 1068 13.86 -17.30 -26.99
C PHE A 1068 13.24 -16.72 -25.71
N ALA A 1069 11.94 -16.42 -25.70
CA ALA A 1069 11.22 -16.06 -24.47
C ALA A 1069 11.21 -17.23 -23.47
N LEU A 1070 10.92 -18.45 -23.94
CA LEU A 1070 11.00 -19.66 -23.10
C LEU A 1070 12.43 -19.91 -22.61
N GLU A 1071 13.44 -19.76 -23.46
CA GLU A 1071 14.85 -19.84 -23.05
C GLU A 1071 15.13 -18.85 -21.92
N ARG A 1072 14.67 -17.60 -22.06
CA ARG A 1072 14.90 -16.55 -21.08
C ARG A 1072 14.25 -16.85 -19.73
N ILE A 1073 12.99 -17.30 -19.73
CA ILE A 1073 12.30 -17.68 -18.49
C ILE A 1073 13.06 -18.77 -17.74
N LEU A 1074 13.55 -19.79 -18.44
CA LEU A 1074 14.32 -20.88 -17.81
C LEU A 1074 15.63 -20.38 -17.20
N ILE A 1075 16.28 -19.40 -17.84
CA ILE A 1075 17.48 -18.73 -17.32
C ILE A 1075 17.12 -17.92 -16.06
N ASP A 1076 16.00 -17.22 -16.07
CA ASP A 1076 15.52 -16.43 -14.94
C ASP A 1076 15.11 -17.29 -13.73
N VAL A 1077 14.52 -18.47 -13.97
CA VAL A 1077 14.25 -19.48 -12.93
C VAL A 1077 15.58 -19.97 -12.33
N GLU A 1078 16.52 -20.40 -13.15
CA GLU A 1078 17.84 -20.88 -12.68
C GLU A 1078 18.59 -19.81 -11.90
N ARG A 1079 18.53 -18.55 -12.37
CA ARG A 1079 19.12 -17.41 -11.68
C ARG A 1079 18.45 -17.19 -10.31
N SER A 1080 17.12 -17.17 -10.27
CA SER A 1080 16.36 -16.93 -9.04
C SER A 1080 16.59 -18.02 -7.98
N LEU A 1081 16.68 -19.28 -8.41
CA LEU A 1081 17.06 -20.41 -7.53
C LEU A 1081 18.48 -20.29 -6.98
N SER A 1082 19.39 -19.64 -7.72
CA SER A 1082 20.79 -19.49 -7.31
C SER A 1082 21.05 -18.24 -6.45
N GLU A 1083 20.27 -17.18 -6.60
CA GLU A 1083 20.49 -15.87 -5.96
C GLU A 1083 19.57 -15.60 -4.76
N GLU A 1084 18.67 -16.51 -4.38
CA GLU A 1084 17.71 -16.37 -3.26
C GLU A 1084 16.83 -15.10 -3.35
N ARG A 1085 16.54 -14.63 -4.56
CA ARG A 1085 15.85 -13.33 -4.77
C ARG A 1085 14.31 -13.36 -4.73
N GLY A 1086 13.67 -14.44 -4.28
CA GLY A 1086 12.19 -14.51 -4.18
C GLY A 1086 11.43 -14.34 -5.52
N LYS A 1087 12.11 -14.50 -6.67
CA LYS A 1087 11.56 -14.28 -8.03
C LYS A 1087 11.19 -15.58 -8.77
N VAL A 1088 11.24 -16.74 -8.10
CA VAL A 1088 10.96 -18.05 -8.72
C VAL A 1088 9.48 -18.16 -9.13
N ALA A 1089 8.56 -17.80 -8.24
CA ALA A 1089 7.12 -17.73 -8.54
C ALA A 1089 6.82 -16.85 -9.76
N LEU A 1090 7.45 -15.67 -9.86
CA LEU A 1090 7.24 -14.73 -10.96
C LEU A 1090 7.62 -15.35 -12.32
N ALA A 1091 8.79 -15.99 -12.39
CA ALA A 1091 9.28 -16.60 -13.63
C ALA A 1091 8.44 -17.84 -14.02
N LEU A 1092 8.06 -18.68 -13.06
CA LEU A 1092 7.23 -19.85 -13.33
C LEU A 1092 5.78 -19.48 -13.71
N GLY A 1093 5.20 -18.46 -13.08
CA GLY A 1093 3.87 -17.97 -13.46
C GLY A 1093 3.83 -17.41 -14.89
N ALA A 1094 4.87 -16.68 -15.30
CA ALA A 1094 4.99 -16.22 -16.70
C ALA A 1094 5.13 -17.39 -17.68
N LEU A 1095 5.81 -18.47 -17.28
CA LEU A 1095 5.92 -19.67 -18.08
C LEU A 1095 4.56 -20.34 -18.28
N GLU A 1096 3.79 -20.51 -17.22
CA GLU A 1096 2.46 -21.12 -17.25
C GLU A 1096 1.52 -20.35 -18.18
N SER A 1097 1.54 -19.01 -18.10
CA SER A 1097 0.78 -18.14 -19.01
C SER A 1097 1.15 -18.38 -20.48
N ILE A 1098 2.46 -18.41 -20.81
CA ILE A 1098 2.90 -18.72 -22.18
C ILE A 1098 2.47 -20.13 -22.58
N MET A 1099 2.56 -21.09 -21.67
CA MET A 1099 2.15 -22.49 -21.88
C MET A 1099 0.65 -22.65 -22.13
N ALA A 1100 -0.20 -21.77 -21.59
CA ALA A 1100 -1.65 -21.76 -21.82
C ALA A 1100 -2.09 -21.21 -23.21
N GLY A 1101 -1.15 -21.02 -24.15
CA GLY A 1101 -1.44 -20.52 -25.52
C GLY A 1101 -1.21 -19.02 -25.70
N ARG A 1102 -0.73 -18.32 -24.66
CA ARG A 1102 -0.48 -16.87 -24.63
C ARG A 1102 0.99 -16.57 -24.93
N GLY A 1103 1.42 -16.97 -26.13
CA GLY A 1103 2.81 -16.75 -26.59
C GLY A 1103 3.18 -15.26 -26.56
N VAL A 1104 4.48 -14.97 -26.54
CA VAL A 1104 4.98 -13.58 -26.62
C VAL A 1104 4.74 -12.99 -28.02
N TYR A 1105 4.50 -13.85 -29.02
CA TYR A 1105 4.12 -13.50 -30.38
C TYR A 1105 3.31 -14.62 -31.04
N THR A 1106 2.19 -14.31 -31.70
CA THR A 1106 1.37 -15.29 -32.45
C THR A 1106 1.57 -15.10 -33.95
N GLY A 1107 2.13 -16.10 -34.63
CA GLY A 1107 2.11 -16.15 -36.09
C GLY A 1107 0.86 -16.91 -36.53
N SER A 1108 -0.02 -16.29 -37.31
CA SER A 1108 -1.24 -16.91 -37.83
C SER A 1108 -0.96 -18.30 -38.43
N GLY A 1109 -1.60 -19.32 -37.89
CA GLY A 1109 -1.48 -20.70 -38.36
C GLY A 1109 -2.54 -21.56 -37.70
N GLU A 1110 -3.79 -21.42 -38.13
CA GLU A 1110 -4.78 -22.48 -37.98
C GLU A 1110 -4.16 -23.79 -38.52
N THR A 1111 -3.79 -24.69 -37.63
CA THR A 1111 -3.90 -26.11 -37.93
C THR A 1111 -5.23 -26.56 -37.33
N ALA A 1112 -6.29 -26.38 -38.12
CA ALA A 1112 -7.45 -27.26 -38.04
C ALA A 1112 -6.95 -28.70 -38.17
N VAL A 1113 -6.73 -29.35 -37.04
CA VAL A 1113 -6.71 -30.81 -36.94
C VAL A 1113 -7.95 -31.13 -36.12
N ASP A 1114 -9.08 -31.22 -36.82
CA ASP A 1114 -10.20 -32.04 -36.39
C ASP A 1114 -9.65 -33.41 -36.00
N LYS A 1115 -9.81 -33.76 -34.73
CA LYS A 1115 -9.90 -35.15 -34.28
C LYS A 1115 -10.91 -35.22 -33.15
N ASP A 1116 -12.03 -35.84 -33.50
CA ASP A 1116 -13.01 -36.59 -32.70
C ASP A 1116 -12.71 -36.76 -31.21
#